data_AF-A0A195FU39-F1
#
_entry.id   AF-A0A195FU39-F1
#
_cell.length_a   1.000
_cell.length_b   1.000
_cell.length_c   1.000
_cell.angle_alpha   90.00
_cell.angle_beta   90.00
_cell.angle_gamma   90.00
#
_symmetry.space_group_name_H-M   'P 1'
#
loop_
_entity.id
_entity.type
_entity.pdbx_description
1 polymer ?
#
loop_
_entity_poly.entity_id
_entity_poly.type
_entity_poly.pdbx_seq_one_letter_code
_entity_poly.pdbx_strand_id
1 'polypeptide(L)'
;MADRLDIVIFGATGYTGKYVVKNASQMCKDRKMKFGIAGRRKEALDAVVKEFASNIEDVPIILADIKDEESLKKMTERAKILINCCGPYRFYGEPVIKTCIATRTHYVDVTGEEQFMMEMQLKYNEAAKEAGVYIVNACGFDCIPSELGIIFTQQKFEGEINAIEIFMNMWRSTTDKKGPVLNYATWESVVHSLAHKEEVQALRTKLYPVKLPEFTPKLKSRSVLHRSNVSEGWPIPFPSADRSVALRTQRFLYDNYKERPAQVKVYVKLKSFFEFLVMAIVGTLLLVLSRTACGRNLLLKYPALFSYGFISHENPNPEMQKSTHFSLTFEASGWTEKLSEPTDEHTDPPNKKIITKVSGDSPAYEMTSITAILSATTILNETDKIPNNGGVLTPGAAFGKTSLIEQLIKHNIKFEEKKPSNFPNRNKRQESNDRRRKIVMNGVSSKCTKLKMYDGEDDNSIIKKPLPLRAVSWSDNIEETDLDVPGTPRTPRTSTTKGHEKCMFHHDLELDHRPPTRESMIPEMSRSYKLLLSSLGEDPERQGLLKTPERAAKAMLFFTKGYDQSLDDIINDAIFDEDHDEMVVVKDIEMFSMCEHHLVPFYGKVSIGYLPCKKVLGLSKLARIVEIFSRRLQLQERLTKQIAIAVTKAVQPAGVAVVIEGVHMCMVMRGVQKINSKTVTSTMLGVFRDDPKTREEFLNLVHKS
;
A
#
# COMPACT_ATOMS: atom_id res chain seq x y z
N MET A 1 -36.83 -7.86 11.35
CA MET A 1 -35.43 -7.61 10.94
C MET A 1 -34.75 -8.96 10.85
N ALA A 2 -34.06 -9.27 9.75
CA ALA A 2 -33.29 -10.52 9.63
C ALA A 2 -32.32 -10.65 10.82
N ASP A 3 -32.10 -11.88 11.31
CA ASP A 3 -31.21 -12.21 12.42
C ASP A 3 -29.75 -11.92 12.04
N ARG A 4 -29.32 -10.65 12.18
CA ARG A 4 -27.95 -10.19 11.93
C ARG A 4 -27.02 -10.79 12.97
N LEU A 5 -25.88 -11.31 12.52
CA LEU A 5 -24.76 -11.69 13.38
C LEU A 5 -24.25 -10.45 14.11
N ASP A 6 -23.85 -10.61 15.36
CA ASP A 6 -23.28 -9.50 16.11
C ASP A 6 -21.98 -9.05 15.44
N ILE A 7 -21.07 -9.99 15.17
CA ILE A 7 -19.75 -9.70 14.57
C ILE A 7 -19.55 -10.53 13.30
N VAL A 8 -19.03 -9.92 12.24
CA VAL A 8 -18.43 -10.64 11.11
C VAL A 8 -16.97 -10.24 10.95
N ILE A 9 -16.08 -11.24 10.83
CA ILE A 9 -14.64 -11.02 10.63
C ILE A 9 -14.33 -11.20 9.14
N PHE A 10 -14.01 -10.11 8.44
CA PHE A 10 -13.63 -10.14 7.03
C PHE A 10 -12.11 -10.20 6.85
N GLY A 11 -11.64 -11.03 5.91
CA GLY A 11 -10.21 -11.34 5.79
C GLY A 11 -9.75 -12.42 6.78
N ALA A 12 -10.66 -13.30 7.21
CA ALA A 12 -10.43 -14.31 8.24
C ALA A 12 -9.31 -15.33 7.91
N THR A 13 -8.98 -15.51 6.63
CA THR A 13 -7.89 -16.41 6.20
C THR A 13 -6.50 -15.78 6.31
N GLY A 14 -6.42 -14.45 6.44
CA GLY A 14 -5.17 -13.72 6.61
C GLY A 14 -4.56 -13.96 8.00
N TYR A 15 -3.27 -13.68 8.15
CA TYR A 15 -2.55 -14.00 9.40
C TYR A 15 -3.18 -13.29 10.63
N THR A 16 -3.43 -11.97 10.56
CA THR A 16 -4.17 -11.26 11.62
C THR A 16 -5.59 -11.78 11.78
N GLY A 17 -6.28 -12.06 10.66
CA GLY A 17 -7.64 -12.60 10.66
C GLY A 17 -7.78 -13.89 11.47
N LYS A 18 -6.82 -14.81 11.35
CA LYS A 18 -6.80 -16.07 12.12
C LYS A 18 -6.74 -15.83 13.64
N TYR A 19 -5.92 -14.87 14.09
CA TYR A 19 -5.87 -14.52 15.52
C TYR A 19 -7.16 -13.85 16.00
N VAL A 20 -7.79 -13.02 15.15
CA VAL A 20 -9.11 -12.45 15.45
C VAL A 20 -10.16 -13.56 15.56
N VAL A 21 -10.19 -14.54 14.65
CA VAL A 21 -11.11 -15.70 14.77
C VAL A 21 -10.85 -16.49 16.04
N LYS A 22 -9.59 -16.81 16.33
CA LYS A 22 -9.18 -17.54 17.54
C LYS A 22 -9.63 -16.86 18.83
N ASN A 23 -9.43 -15.56 18.96
CA ASN A 23 -9.83 -14.83 20.16
C ASN A 23 -11.33 -14.54 20.19
N ALA A 24 -11.95 -14.32 19.02
CA ALA A 24 -13.39 -14.14 18.92
C ALA A 24 -14.14 -15.41 19.33
N SER A 25 -13.63 -16.61 19.03
CA SER A 25 -14.31 -17.85 19.41
C SER A 25 -14.44 -18.01 20.92
N GLN A 26 -13.44 -17.59 21.69
CA GLN A 26 -13.55 -17.57 23.15
C GLN A 26 -14.41 -16.39 23.64
N MET A 27 -14.09 -15.18 23.20
CA MET A 27 -14.71 -13.96 23.72
C MET A 27 -16.20 -13.83 23.36
N CYS A 28 -16.60 -14.24 22.16
CA CYS A 28 -18.00 -14.21 21.73
C CYS A 28 -18.81 -15.27 22.47
N LYS A 29 -18.23 -16.45 22.75
CA LYS A 29 -18.87 -17.48 23.55
C LYS A 29 -19.16 -16.98 24.97
N ASP A 30 -18.17 -16.36 25.61
CA ASP A 30 -18.31 -15.82 26.97
C ASP A 30 -19.35 -14.69 27.04
N ARG A 31 -19.51 -13.92 25.96
CA ARG A 31 -20.48 -12.82 25.82
C ARG A 31 -21.83 -13.25 25.21
N LYS A 32 -22.00 -14.52 24.86
CA LYS A 32 -23.19 -15.05 24.14
C LYS A 32 -23.50 -14.28 22.83
N MET A 33 -22.46 -13.88 22.11
CA MET A 33 -22.57 -13.17 20.83
C MET A 33 -22.46 -14.14 19.65
N LYS A 34 -23.26 -13.91 18.62
CA LYS A 34 -23.18 -14.64 17.35
C LYS A 34 -22.10 -14.00 16.50
N PHE A 35 -21.09 -14.77 16.10
CA PHE A 35 -20.07 -14.29 15.16
C PHE A 35 -19.98 -15.20 13.93
N GLY A 36 -19.60 -14.61 12.80
CA GLY A 36 -19.29 -15.33 11.57
C GLY A 36 -17.97 -14.86 10.94
N ILE A 37 -17.52 -15.58 9.93
CA ILE A 37 -16.29 -15.28 9.20
C ILE A 37 -16.55 -15.09 7.70
N ALA A 38 -15.76 -14.23 7.08
CA ALA A 38 -15.93 -13.90 5.68
C ALA A 38 -14.60 -13.81 4.91
N GLY A 39 -14.67 -14.22 3.64
CA GLY A 39 -13.54 -14.22 2.71
C GLY A 39 -13.89 -14.85 1.37
N ARG A 40 -12.92 -14.92 0.45
CA ARG A 40 -13.16 -15.32 -0.94
C ARG A 40 -13.27 -16.83 -1.17
N ARG A 41 -12.66 -17.64 -0.29
CA ARG A 41 -12.46 -19.08 -0.52
C ARG A 41 -13.09 -19.87 0.61
N LYS A 42 -14.09 -20.68 0.29
CA LYS A 42 -14.89 -21.42 1.27
C LYS A 42 -14.01 -22.41 2.04
N GLU A 43 -13.20 -23.17 1.33
CA GLU A 43 -12.36 -24.25 1.87
C GLU A 43 -11.34 -23.71 2.87
N ALA A 44 -10.77 -22.53 2.58
CA ALA A 44 -9.85 -21.86 3.48
C ALA A 44 -10.54 -21.31 4.74
N LEU A 45 -11.79 -20.87 4.63
CA LEU A 45 -12.61 -20.44 5.77
C LEU A 45 -13.00 -21.65 6.63
N ASP A 46 -13.41 -22.76 6.02
CA ASP A 46 -13.70 -24.03 6.71
C ASP A 46 -12.48 -24.50 7.52
N ALA A 47 -11.27 -24.42 6.93
CA ALA A 47 -10.03 -24.75 7.63
C ALA A 47 -9.78 -23.86 8.85
N VAL A 48 -10.04 -22.54 8.73
CA VAL A 48 -9.91 -21.59 9.84
C VAL A 48 -10.91 -21.88 10.95
N VAL A 49 -12.17 -22.20 10.63
CA VAL A 49 -13.18 -22.58 11.64
C VAL A 49 -12.74 -23.85 12.37
N LYS A 50 -12.31 -24.87 11.62
CA LYS A 50 -11.85 -26.14 12.19
C LYS A 50 -10.66 -25.97 13.13
N GLU A 51 -9.71 -25.10 12.78
CA GLU A 51 -8.50 -24.86 13.55
C GLU A 51 -8.74 -23.98 14.78
N PHE A 52 -9.52 -22.90 14.66
CA PHE A 52 -9.57 -21.83 15.67
C PHE A 52 -10.94 -21.62 16.35
N ALA A 53 -12.01 -22.24 15.83
CA ALA A 53 -13.37 -22.05 16.33
C ALA A 53 -14.17 -23.37 16.43
N SER A 54 -13.48 -24.51 16.58
CA SER A 54 -14.11 -25.83 16.73
C SER A 54 -14.95 -25.98 18.00
N ASN A 55 -14.84 -25.04 18.94
CA ASN A 55 -15.59 -24.96 20.19
C ASN A 55 -16.95 -24.25 20.07
N ILE A 56 -17.30 -23.79 18.86
CA ILE A 56 -18.57 -23.14 18.52
C ILE A 56 -19.26 -23.94 17.42
N GLU A 57 -20.49 -24.34 17.67
CA GLU A 57 -21.33 -25.01 16.68
C GLU A 57 -21.77 -24.01 15.61
N ASP A 58 -21.69 -24.42 14.33
CA ASP A 58 -22.21 -23.69 13.17
C ASP A 58 -21.76 -22.23 13.03
N VAL A 59 -20.44 -21.97 13.08
CA VAL A 59 -19.88 -20.65 12.74
C VAL A 59 -20.26 -20.27 11.30
N PRO A 60 -21.07 -19.23 11.07
CA PRO A 60 -21.52 -18.89 9.71
C PRO A 60 -20.36 -18.42 8.84
N ILE A 61 -20.24 -19.03 7.66
CA ILE A 61 -19.27 -18.66 6.63
C ILE A 61 -19.98 -17.83 5.55
N ILE A 62 -19.37 -16.70 5.19
CA ILE A 62 -19.88 -15.78 4.19
C ILE A 62 -18.83 -15.58 3.10
N LEU A 63 -19.19 -15.90 1.86
CA LEU A 63 -18.32 -15.62 0.71
C LEU A 63 -18.40 -14.15 0.34
N ALA A 64 -17.26 -13.49 0.33
CA ALA A 64 -17.12 -12.08 0.02
C ALA A 64 -15.79 -11.81 -0.69
N ASP A 65 -15.87 -11.14 -1.84
CA ASP A 65 -14.73 -10.65 -2.61
C ASP A 65 -14.80 -9.12 -2.71
N ILE A 66 -13.68 -8.46 -2.43
CA ILE A 66 -13.54 -6.99 -2.56
C ILE A 66 -13.88 -6.50 -3.96
N LYS A 67 -13.70 -7.33 -4.99
CA LYS A 67 -14.01 -7.01 -6.39
C LYS A 67 -15.49 -7.17 -6.74
N ASP A 68 -16.29 -7.78 -5.86
CA ASP A 68 -17.71 -8.04 -6.07
C ASP A 68 -18.54 -7.27 -5.03
N GLU A 69 -19.07 -6.11 -5.45
CA GLU A 69 -19.88 -5.21 -4.62
C GLU A 69 -21.12 -5.90 -4.04
N GLU A 70 -21.74 -6.83 -4.77
CA GLU A 70 -22.92 -7.57 -4.30
C GLU A 70 -22.53 -8.59 -3.22
N SER A 71 -21.36 -9.22 -3.34
CA SER A 71 -20.85 -10.10 -2.29
C SER A 71 -20.52 -9.34 -1.00
N LEU A 72 -19.94 -8.14 -1.11
CA LEU A 72 -19.67 -7.26 0.04
C LEU A 72 -20.99 -6.85 0.71
N LYS A 73 -21.99 -6.47 -0.08
CA LYS A 73 -23.32 -6.10 0.42
C LYS A 73 -23.98 -7.25 1.19
N LYS A 74 -23.99 -8.46 0.62
CA LYS A 74 -24.51 -9.67 1.30
C LYS A 74 -23.80 -9.94 2.62
N MET A 75 -22.49 -9.69 2.70
CA MET A 75 -21.74 -9.82 3.93
C MET A 75 -22.13 -8.76 4.96
N THR A 76 -22.15 -7.49 4.58
CA THR A 76 -22.40 -6.40 5.52
C THR A 76 -23.86 -6.37 5.99
N GLU A 77 -24.84 -6.73 5.16
CA GLU A 77 -26.26 -6.88 5.56
C GLU A 77 -26.46 -7.91 6.67
N ARG A 78 -25.57 -8.91 6.76
CA ARG A 78 -25.65 -9.99 7.76
C ARG A 78 -24.94 -9.67 9.07
N ALA A 79 -24.23 -8.55 9.18
CA ALA A 79 -23.42 -8.20 10.34
C ALA A 79 -23.95 -6.94 11.02
N LYS A 80 -23.98 -6.85 12.36
CA LYS A 80 -24.20 -5.59 13.08
C LYS A 80 -22.92 -4.75 13.08
N ILE A 81 -21.78 -5.39 13.28
CA ILE A 81 -20.45 -4.80 13.11
C ILE A 81 -19.53 -5.71 12.30
N LEU A 82 -18.72 -5.11 11.44
CA LEU A 82 -17.67 -5.77 10.68
C LEU A 82 -16.30 -5.47 11.30
N ILE A 83 -15.52 -6.52 11.57
CA ILE A 83 -14.09 -6.40 11.86
C ILE A 83 -13.35 -6.71 10.55
N ASN A 84 -12.78 -5.68 9.93
CA ASN A 84 -12.01 -5.83 8.70
C ASN A 84 -10.53 -6.10 9.01
N CYS A 85 -10.06 -7.28 8.62
CA CYS A 85 -8.66 -7.70 8.69
C CYS A 85 -8.02 -7.82 7.29
N CYS A 86 -8.72 -7.37 6.24
CA CYS A 86 -8.25 -7.46 4.86
C CYS A 86 -7.46 -6.21 4.45
N GLY A 87 -6.14 -6.28 4.59
CA GLY A 87 -5.19 -5.27 4.10
C GLY A 87 -4.47 -5.68 2.81
N PRO A 88 -3.68 -4.77 2.19
CA PRO A 88 -3.47 -3.37 2.58
C PRO A 88 -4.74 -2.51 2.40
N TYR A 89 -5.05 -1.67 3.39
CA TYR A 89 -6.37 -1.00 3.49
C TYR A 89 -6.55 0.11 2.47
N ARG A 90 -5.47 0.78 2.08
CA ARG A 90 -5.45 1.78 1.02
C ARG A 90 -6.03 1.26 -0.30
N PHE A 91 -5.84 -0.01 -0.60
CA PHE A 91 -6.33 -0.61 -1.85
C PHE A 91 -7.69 -1.27 -1.68
N TYR A 92 -7.98 -1.81 -0.49
CA TYR A 92 -9.10 -2.74 -0.31
C TYR A 92 -10.14 -2.30 0.72
N GLY A 93 -9.86 -1.26 1.51
CA GLY A 93 -10.69 -0.84 2.64
C GLY A 93 -11.88 0.05 2.24
N GLU A 94 -11.73 0.93 1.24
CA GLU A 94 -12.79 1.89 0.85
C GLU A 94 -14.08 1.19 0.37
N PRO A 95 -14.04 0.16 -0.50
CA PRO A 95 -15.26 -0.56 -0.90
C PRO A 95 -16.01 -1.18 0.28
N VAL A 96 -15.28 -1.66 1.29
CA VAL A 96 -15.86 -2.26 2.50
C VAL A 96 -16.56 -1.20 3.35
N ILE A 97 -15.92 -0.04 3.60
CA ILE A 97 -16.53 1.07 4.35
C ILE A 97 -17.77 1.61 3.64
N LYS A 98 -17.70 1.83 2.33
CA LYS A 98 -18.83 2.29 1.51
C LYS A 98 -20.04 1.35 1.69
N THR A 99 -19.80 0.04 1.63
CA THR A 99 -20.86 -0.97 1.77
C THR A 99 -21.41 -1.01 3.20
N CYS A 100 -20.55 -0.94 4.22
CA CYS A 100 -20.95 -0.83 5.62
C CYS A 100 -21.91 0.35 5.88
N ILE A 101 -21.61 1.52 5.32
CA ILE A 101 -22.49 2.70 5.43
C ILE A 101 -23.84 2.42 4.74
N ALA A 102 -23.82 1.89 3.51
CA ALA A 102 -25.03 1.59 2.76
C ALA A 102 -25.96 0.58 3.45
N THR A 103 -25.40 -0.40 4.16
CA THR A 103 -26.16 -1.46 4.85
C THR A 103 -26.39 -1.18 6.34
N ARG A 104 -26.02 0.00 6.82
CA ARG A 104 -26.10 0.39 8.25
C ARG A 104 -25.39 -0.60 9.18
N THR A 105 -24.14 -0.91 8.86
CA THR A 105 -23.27 -1.85 9.56
C THR A 105 -22.07 -1.11 10.11
N HIS A 106 -21.84 -1.20 11.42
CA HIS A 106 -20.67 -0.61 12.05
C HIS A 106 -19.37 -1.26 11.53
N TYR A 107 -18.26 -0.57 11.67
CA TYR A 107 -16.99 -1.01 11.12
C TYR A 107 -15.84 -0.71 12.08
N VAL A 108 -14.95 -1.69 12.26
CA VAL A 108 -13.62 -1.50 12.81
C VAL A 108 -12.57 -2.17 11.95
N ASP A 109 -11.36 -1.63 11.96
CA ASP A 109 -10.19 -2.28 11.36
C ASP A 109 -8.93 -2.10 12.19
N VAL A 110 -7.84 -2.71 11.74
CA VAL A 110 -6.53 -2.64 12.40
C VAL A 110 -5.50 -1.93 11.52
N THR A 111 -5.95 -0.96 10.70
CA THR A 111 -5.05 -0.25 9.78
C THR A 111 -4.01 0.61 10.51
N GLY A 112 -2.78 0.61 10.01
CA GLY A 112 -1.73 1.56 10.39
C GLY A 112 -1.50 2.65 9.32
N GLU A 113 -2.34 2.72 8.30
CA GLU A 113 -2.11 3.52 7.10
C GLU A 113 -2.73 4.93 7.25
N GLU A 114 -1.91 5.93 7.61
CA GLU A 114 -2.35 7.31 7.89
C GLU A 114 -3.17 7.92 6.75
N GLN A 115 -2.72 7.72 5.51
CA GLN A 115 -3.40 8.26 4.34
C GLN A 115 -4.82 7.70 4.20
N PHE A 116 -4.99 6.39 4.34
CA PHE A 116 -6.30 5.74 4.25
C PHE A 116 -7.24 6.27 5.33
N MET A 117 -6.79 6.34 6.58
CA MET A 117 -7.62 6.84 7.68
C MET A 117 -8.10 8.29 7.46
N MET A 118 -7.22 9.18 6.97
CA MET A 118 -7.58 10.56 6.68
C MET A 118 -8.53 10.68 5.49
N GLU A 119 -8.30 9.88 4.44
CA GLU A 119 -9.15 9.86 3.26
C GLU A 119 -10.57 9.37 3.60
N MET A 120 -10.69 8.30 4.39
CA MET A 120 -11.99 7.79 4.82
C MET A 120 -12.74 8.80 5.68
N GLN A 121 -12.04 9.49 6.59
CA GLN A 121 -12.66 10.56 7.37
C GLN A 121 -13.15 11.71 6.47
N LEU A 122 -12.32 12.14 5.52
CA LEU A 122 -12.67 13.23 4.61
C LEU A 122 -13.88 12.88 3.72
N LYS A 123 -13.93 11.65 3.19
CA LYS A 123 -14.96 11.22 2.23
C LYS A 123 -16.27 10.81 2.90
N TYR A 124 -16.20 10.12 4.04
CA TYR A 124 -17.33 9.34 4.55
C TYR A 124 -17.83 9.75 5.93
N ASN A 125 -17.23 10.74 6.60
CA ASN A 125 -17.66 11.13 7.95
C ASN A 125 -19.14 11.54 8.02
N GLU A 126 -19.61 12.40 7.11
CA GLU A 126 -21.00 12.85 7.13
C GLU A 126 -21.97 11.75 6.70
N ALA A 127 -21.65 10.99 5.63
CA ALA A 127 -22.47 9.85 5.22
C ALA A 127 -22.61 8.78 6.33
N ALA A 128 -21.54 8.56 7.11
CA ALA A 128 -21.58 7.65 8.25
C ALA A 128 -22.46 8.17 9.41
N LYS A 129 -22.43 9.48 9.71
CA LYS A 129 -23.33 10.11 10.68
C LYS A 129 -24.80 10.04 10.23
N GLU A 130 -25.08 10.35 8.97
CA GLU A 130 -26.43 10.27 8.41
C GLU A 130 -26.98 8.83 8.47
N ALA A 131 -26.12 7.84 8.26
CA ALA A 131 -26.49 6.43 8.35
C ALA A 131 -26.61 5.90 9.80
N GLY A 132 -26.17 6.66 10.82
CA GLY A 132 -26.10 6.17 12.20
C GLY A 132 -25.00 5.11 12.40
N VAL A 133 -23.92 5.16 11.60
CA VAL A 133 -22.89 4.13 11.54
C VAL A 133 -21.56 4.65 12.07
N TYR A 134 -21.00 3.97 13.07
CA TYR A 134 -19.61 4.17 13.49
C TYR A 134 -18.62 3.42 12.59
N ILE A 135 -17.65 4.16 12.07
CA ILE A 135 -16.46 3.66 11.40
C ILE A 135 -15.26 4.05 12.26
N VAL A 136 -14.61 3.07 12.91
CA VAL A 136 -13.44 3.34 13.77
C VAL A 136 -12.23 2.61 13.22
N ASN A 137 -11.29 3.38 12.65
CA ASN A 137 -10.05 2.81 12.12
C ASN A 137 -8.98 2.68 13.22
N ALA A 138 -7.97 1.84 12.96
CA ALA A 138 -6.80 1.66 13.83
C ALA A 138 -7.11 1.10 15.23
N CYS A 139 -8.04 0.15 15.31
CA CYS A 139 -8.39 -0.60 16.52
C CYS A 139 -7.40 -1.74 16.86
N GLY A 140 -6.11 -1.60 16.47
CA GLY A 140 -5.05 -2.56 16.76
C GLY A 140 -4.05 -2.08 17.79
N PHE A 141 -2.99 -2.86 18.01
CA PHE A 141 -1.91 -2.52 18.95
C PHE A 141 -1.20 -1.21 18.62
N ASP A 142 -1.06 -0.89 17.34
CA ASP A 142 -0.31 0.30 16.92
C ASP A 142 -0.89 1.57 17.56
N CYS A 143 -2.23 1.70 17.63
CA CYS A 143 -2.87 2.92 18.10
C CYS A 143 -3.59 2.79 19.45
N ILE A 144 -4.35 1.71 19.73
CA ILE A 144 -5.20 1.62 20.93
C ILE A 144 -4.46 1.90 22.26
N PRO A 145 -3.29 1.30 22.54
CA PRO A 145 -2.58 1.51 23.79
C PRO A 145 -2.03 2.93 23.93
N SER A 146 -1.65 3.55 22.80
CA SER A 146 -1.18 4.94 22.77
C SER A 146 -2.34 5.91 22.98
N GLU A 147 -3.44 5.75 22.22
CA GLU A 147 -4.62 6.60 22.26
C GLU A 147 -5.29 6.56 23.63
N LEU A 148 -5.64 5.37 24.11
CA LEU A 148 -6.30 5.23 25.40
C LEU A 148 -5.34 5.47 26.55
N GLY A 149 -4.03 5.30 26.34
CA GLY A 149 -3.00 5.72 27.29
C GLY A 149 -3.00 7.25 27.47
N ILE A 150 -3.09 8.02 26.38
CA ILE A 150 -3.25 9.49 26.43
C ILE A 150 -4.53 9.85 27.19
N ILE A 151 -5.66 9.24 26.85
CA ILE A 151 -6.95 9.52 27.51
C ILE A 151 -6.85 9.20 29.01
N PHE A 152 -6.31 8.03 29.37
CA PHE A 152 -6.09 7.65 30.76
C PHE A 152 -5.21 8.66 31.50
N THR A 153 -4.12 9.12 30.88
CA THR A 153 -3.26 10.17 31.45
C THR A 153 -4.04 11.47 31.66
N GLN A 154 -4.84 11.90 30.68
CA GLN A 154 -5.66 13.11 30.77
C GLN A 154 -6.68 13.00 31.91
N GLN A 155 -7.34 11.85 32.06
CA GLN A 155 -8.28 11.57 33.15
C GLN A 155 -7.62 11.61 34.53
N LYS A 156 -6.37 11.16 34.65
CA LYS A 156 -5.58 11.18 35.91
C LYS A 156 -4.89 12.51 36.19
N PHE A 157 -4.81 13.42 35.22
CA PHE A 157 -4.03 14.65 35.36
C PHE A 157 -4.60 15.63 36.39
N GLU A 158 -5.93 15.64 36.62
CA GLU A 158 -6.61 16.54 37.57
C GLU A 158 -6.11 18.00 37.47
N GLY A 159 -6.30 18.62 36.31
CA GLY A 159 -5.77 19.95 35.99
C GLY A 159 -5.84 20.19 34.48
N GLU A 160 -5.15 21.20 33.99
CA GLU A 160 -5.05 21.46 32.55
C GLU A 160 -3.73 20.93 31.97
N ILE A 161 -3.81 20.06 30.98
CA ILE A 161 -2.65 19.43 30.37
C ILE A 161 -2.07 20.31 29.25
N ASN A 162 -0.75 20.45 29.19
CA ASN A 162 -0.06 21.13 28.10
C ASN A 162 0.52 20.14 27.09
N ALA A 163 1.19 19.11 27.59
CA ALA A 163 2.01 18.22 26.77
C ALA A 163 2.11 16.81 27.34
N ILE A 164 2.19 15.82 26.45
CA ILE A 164 2.44 14.41 26.75
C ILE A 164 3.60 13.92 25.88
N GLU A 165 4.65 13.41 26.52
CA GLU A 165 5.72 12.67 25.86
C GLU A 165 5.55 11.17 26.12
N ILE A 166 5.50 10.38 25.06
CA ILE A 166 5.28 8.93 25.10
C ILE A 166 6.59 8.21 24.81
N PHE A 167 7.00 7.33 25.70
CA PHE A 167 8.21 6.51 25.57
C PHE A 167 7.83 5.05 25.40
N MET A 168 7.95 4.55 24.16
CA MET A 168 7.71 3.17 23.80
C MET A 168 8.94 2.31 24.06
N ASN A 169 8.73 1.17 24.69
CA ASN A 169 9.76 0.16 24.95
C ASN A 169 9.21 -1.23 24.63
N MET A 170 10.00 -2.04 23.94
CA MET A 170 9.69 -3.43 23.64
C MET A 170 10.89 -4.30 23.99
N TRP A 171 10.64 -5.44 24.61
CA TRP A 171 11.70 -6.39 24.96
C TRP A 171 11.20 -7.82 24.89
N ARG A 172 12.13 -8.78 24.93
CA ARG A 172 11.84 -10.20 24.92
C ARG A 172 12.39 -10.85 26.16
N SER A 173 11.68 -11.87 26.64
CA SER A 173 12.12 -12.71 27.75
C SER A 173 12.98 -13.90 27.30
N THR A 174 12.94 -14.30 26.02
CA THR A 174 13.76 -15.39 25.49
C THR A 174 15.08 -14.88 24.91
N THR A 175 16.12 -15.71 24.98
CA THR A 175 17.41 -15.49 24.30
C THR A 175 17.40 -16.01 22.86
N ASP A 176 16.44 -16.86 22.49
CA ASP A 176 16.27 -17.32 21.11
C ASP A 176 15.72 -16.19 20.24
N LYS A 177 16.49 -15.86 19.20
CA LYS A 177 16.21 -14.78 18.25
C LYS A 177 15.87 -15.32 16.85
N LYS A 178 15.69 -16.63 16.68
CA LYS A 178 15.49 -17.24 15.35
C LYS A 178 14.05 -17.07 14.86
N GLY A 179 13.91 -16.33 13.74
CA GLY A 179 12.68 -16.23 12.96
C GLY A 179 12.14 -14.79 12.87
N PRO A 180 11.23 -14.54 11.90
CA PRO A 180 10.59 -13.24 11.74
C PRO A 180 9.65 -12.94 12.91
N VAL A 181 9.42 -11.64 13.13
CA VAL A 181 8.61 -11.10 14.23
C VAL A 181 7.27 -10.58 13.72
N LEU A 182 7.31 -9.97 12.53
CA LEU A 182 6.13 -9.50 11.82
C LEU A 182 6.05 -10.22 10.47
N ASN A 183 4.85 -10.27 9.92
CA ASN A 183 4.56 -10.89 8.63
C ASN A 183 4.70 -9.83 7.53
N TYR A 184 4.92 -10.29 6.31
CA TYR A 184 5.01 -9.47 5.10
C TYR A 184 3.89 -8.43 4.96
N ALA A 185 2.64 -8.73 5.32
CA ALA A 185 1.55 -7.77 5.18
C ALA A 185 1.81 -6.44 5.92
N THR A 186 2.41 -6.49 7.11
CA THR A 186 2.81 -5.28 7.85
C THR A 186 3.91 -4.51 7.13
N TRP A 187 4.85 -5.21 6.50
CA TRP A 187 5.91 -4.58 5.71
C TRP A 187 5.39 -3.86 4.48
N GLU A 188 4.48 -4.50 3.76
CA GLU A 188 3.84 -3.93 2.58
C GLU A 188 3.13 -2.60 2.91
N SER A 189 2.33 -2.58 4.00
CA SER A 189 1.70 -1.34 4.48
C SER A 189 2.71 -0.24 4.85
N VAL A 190 3.85 -0.58 5.46
CA VAL A 190 4.91 0.40 5.80
C VAL A 190 5.54 0.99 4.53
N VAL A 191 5.92 0.15 3.56
CA VAL A 191 6.54 0.59 2.31
C VAL A 191 5.61 1.52 1.54
N HIS A 192 4.32 1.17 1.44
CA HIS A 192 3.33 2.01 0.76
C HIS A 192 3.02 3.30 1.54
N SER A 193 2.94 3.24 2.88
CA SER A 193 2.73 4.45 3.69
C SER A 193 3.85 5.47 3.50
N LEU A 194 5.12 5.02 3.41
CA LEU A 194 6.25 5.90 3.15
C LEU A 194 6.25 6.48 1.73
N ALA A 195 5.87 5.66 0.74
CA ALA A 195 5.82 6.08 -0.66
C ALA A 195 4.80 7.20 -0.94
N HIS A 196 3.74 7.28 -0.13
CA HIS A 196 2.62 8.20 -0.34
C HIS A 196 2.52 9.31 0.73
N LYS A 197 3.61 9.57 1.47
CA LYS A 197 3.64 10.55 2.56
C LYS A 197 3.23 11.97 2.15
N GLU A 198 3.45 12.37 0.89
CA GLU A 198 3.04 13.68 0.38
C GLU A 198 1.52 13.88 0.32
N GLU A 199 0.77 12.79 0.09
CA GLU A 199 -0.69 12.85 0.00
C GLU A 199 -1.34 13.14 1.35
N VAL A 200 -0.71 12.68 2.44
CA VAL A 200 -1.15 12.93 3.82
C VAL A 200 -1.22 14.44 4.09
N GLN A 201 -0.26 15.22 3.58
CA GLN A 201 -0.27 16.67 3.78
C GLN A 201 -1.46 17.33 3.07
N ALA A 202 -1.74 16.93 1.83
CA ALA A 202 -2.88 17.44 1.07
C ALA A 202 -4.22 17.06 1.73
N LEU A 203 -4.36 15.82 2.21
CA LEU A 203 -5.55 15.37 2.94
C LEU A 203 -5.73 16.14 4.25
N ARG A 204 -4.65 16.37 5.00
CA ARG A 204 -4.69 17.14 6.25
C ARG A 204 -5.21 18.56 6.04
N THR A 205 -4.76 19.24 4.99
CA THR A 205 -5.24 20.59 4.66
C THR A 205 -6.72 20.60 4.32
N LYS A 206 -7.21 19.59 3.59
CA LYS A 206 -8.63 19.48 3.23
C LYS A 206 -9.52 19.16 4.43
N LEU A 207 -9.07 18.25 5.29
CA LEU A 207 -9.81 17.82 6.47
C LEU A 207 -9.86 18.92 7.54
N TYR A 208 -8.83 19.76 7.59
CA TYR A 208 -8.66 20.79 8.60
C TYR A 208 -8.31 22.15 7.97
N PRO A 209 -9.27 22.80 7.30
CA PRO A 209 -9.04 24.10 6.67
C PRO A 209 -8.76 25.20 7.70
N VAL A 210 -9.37 25.09 8.89
CA VAL A 210 -9.12 25.98 10.02
C VAL A 210 -8.03 25.38 10.90
N LYS A 211 -6.96 26.15 11.17
CA LYS A 211 -5.90 25.74 12.10
C LYS A 211 -6.39 25.85 13.53
N LEU A 212 -5.92 24.95 14.39
CA LEU A 212 -6.09 25.12 15.83
C LEU A 212 -5.35 26.39 16.29
N PRO A 213 -5.82 27.04 17.38
CA PRO A 213 -5.08 28.10 18.05
C PRO A 213 -3.65 27.67 18.42
N GLU A 214 -2.75 28.63 18.58
CA GLU A 214 -1.43 28.32 19.12
C GLU A 214 -1.55 28.04 20.63
N PHE A 215 -1.00 26.91 21.07
CA PHE A 215 -0.98 26.55 22.49
C PHE A 215 0.43 26.74 23.06
N THR A 216 0.55 27.64 24.03
CA THR A 216 1.79 27.99 24.73
C THR A 216 1.82 27.35 26.14
N PRO A 217 3.00 26.93 26.65
CA PRO A 217 4.28 26.88 25.97
C PRO A 217 4.39 25.70 24.99
N LYS A 218 5.09 25.91 23.87
CA LYS A 218 5.29 24.88 22.83
C LYS A 218 6.16 23.73 23.35
N LEU A 219 5.73 22.49 23.13
CA LEU A 219 6.50 21.29 23.40
C LEU A 219 7.70 21.20 22.44
N LYS A 220 8.89 21.50 22.95
CA LYS A 220 10.14 21.39 22.17
C LYS A 220 10.51 19.93 21.94
N SER A 221 11.13 19.63 20.80
CA SER A 221 11.61 18.26 20.54
C SER A 221 12.87 18.06 21.35
N ARG A 222 12.97 16.94 22.05
CA ARG A 222 14.24 16.57 22.67
C ARG A 222 15.27 16.28 21.57
N SER A 223 16.55 16.59 21.84
CA SER A 223 17.63 16.32 20.87
C SER A 223 17.71 14.82 20.55
N VAL A 224 18.17 14.47 19.35
CA VAL A 224 18.29 13.05 18.92
C VAL A 224 19.15 12.23 19.89
N LEU A 225 20.11 12.88 20.55
CA LEU A 225 20.85 12.36 21.69
C LEU A 225 20.33 13.00 22.97
N HIS A 226 19.44 12.34 23.68
CA HIS A 226 19.07 12.71 25.04
C HIS A 226 18.78 11.47 25.88
N ARG A 227 18.99 11.55 27.19
CA ARG A 227 18.51 10.54 28.15
C ARG A 227 17.26 11.08 28.82
N SER A 228 16.21 10.27 28.90
CA SER A 228 15.04 10.61 29.68
C SER A 228 15.21 10.09 31.10
N ASN A 229 14.80 10.87 32.10
CA ASN A 229 14.77 10.38 33.48
C ASN A 229 13.59 9.41 33.72
N VAL A 230 12.64 9.36 32.77
CA VAL A 230 11.44 8.51 32.81
C VAL A 230 11.63 7.20 32.03
N SER A 231 12.59 7.19 31.11
CA SER A 231 12.92 6.02 30.27
C SER A 231 14.43 5.87 30.19
N GLU A 232 14.97 4.87 30.88
CA GLU A 232 16.39 4.50 30.80
C GLU A 232 16.75 4.08 29.37
N GLY A 233 17.74 4.69 28.73
CA GLY A 233 18.18 4.36 27.37
C GLY A 233 18.27 5.59 26.47
N TRP A 234 18.21 5.35 25.15
CA TRP A 234 18.29 6.39 24.12
C TRP A 234 16.95 6.53 23.40
N PRO A 235 16.04 7.38 23.92
CA PRO A 235 14.79 7.74 23.24
C PRO A 235 15.07 8.54 21.96
N ILE A 236 14.52 8.06 20.84
CA ILE A 236 14.55 8.76 19.56
C ILE A 236 13.14 9.03 19.05
N PRO A 237 12.88 10.16 18.36
CA PRO A 237 11.58 10.41 17.75
C PRO A 237 11.18 9.26 16.84
N PHE A 238 9.98 8.70 17.06
CA PHE A 238 9.47 7.59 16.28
C PHE A 238 8.39 8.10 15.31
N PRO A 239 8.60 8.03 13.99
CA PRO A 239 7.58 8.41 13.02
C PRO A 239 6.55 7.27 12.86
N SER A 240 5.58 7.19 13.79
CA SER A 240 4.44 6.25 13.71
C SER A 240 3.13 6.94 13.35
N ALA A 241 2.15 6.14 12.91
CA ALA A 241 0.78 6.56 12.71
C ALA A 241 0.14 7.09 14.01
N ASP A 242 0.59 6.59 15.17
CA ASP A 242 0.03 6.89 16.49
C ASP A 242 0.04 8.39 16.77
N ARG A 243 1.11 9.10 16.40
CA ARG A 243 1.14 10.56 16.57
C ARG A 243 0.06 11.26 15.75
N SER A 244 -0.19 10.79 14.53
CA SER A 244 -1.22 11.38 13.68
C SER A 244 -2.62 11.14 14.23
N VAL A 245 -2.90 9.90 14.65
CA VAL A 245 -4.16 9.52 15.28
C VAL A 245 -4.38 10.32 16.58
N ALA A 246 -3.36 10.42 17.43
CA ALA A 246 -3.41 11.21 18.66
C ALA A 246 -3.76 12.67 18.42
N LEU A 247 -3.11 13.31 17.44
CA LEU A 247 -3.40 14.71 17.12
C LEU A 247 -4.82 14.92 16.58
N ARG A 248 -5.35 13.96 15.81
CA ARG A 248 -6.74 13.97 15.34
C ARG A 248 -7.72 13.80 16.52
N THR A 249 -7.41 12.91 17.47
CA THR A 249 -8.18 12.77 18.71
C THR A 249 -8.17 14.06 19.53
N GLN A 250 -7.00 14.67 19.76
CA GLN A 250 -6.91 15.91 20.54
C GLN A 250 -7.66 17.07 19.88
N ARG A 251 -7.64 17.15 18.55
CA ARG A 251 -8.47 18.10 17.81
C ARG A 251 -9.96 17.81 18.00
N PHE A 252 -10.37 16.56 17.91
CA PHE A 252 -11.77 16.16 18.14
C PHE A 252 -12.25 16.58 19.54
N LEU A 253 -11.44 16.35 20.58
CA LEU A 253 -11.77 16.75 21.95
C LEU A 253 -11.93 18.26 22.08
N TYR A 254 -11.07 19.05 21.42
CA TYR A 254 -11.19 20.50 21.39
C TYR A 254 -12.46 20.97 20.68
N ASP A 255 -12.72 20.45 19.47
CA ASP A 255 -13.85 20.88 18.66
C ASP A 255 -15.19 20.57 19.36
N ASN A 256 -15.31 19.38 19.99
CA ASN A 256 -16.56 18.86 20.55
C ASN A 256 -16.75 19.09 22.05
N TYR A 257 -15.68 19.11 22.84
CA TYR A 257 -15.75 19.20 24.30
C TYR A 257 -15.05 20.44 24.88
N LYS A 258 -14.47 21.29 24.03
CA LYS A 258 -13.70 22.47 24.46
C LYS A 258 -12.56 22.13 25.42
N GLU A 259 -11.99 20.92 25.26
CA GLU A 259 -10.81 20.50 26.00
C GLU A 259 -9.54 21.04 25.33
N ARG A 260 -8.60 21.58 26.12
CA ARG A 260 -7.30 22.02 25.61
C ARG A 260 -6.53 20.83 25.01
N PRO A 261 -6.10 20.88 23.73
CA PRO A 261 -5.31 19.83 23.10
C PRO A 261 -3.98 19.59 23.79
N ALA A 262 -3.72 18.34 24.19
CA ALA A 262 -2.39 17.94 24.61
C ALA A 262 -1.43 17.96 23.41
N GLN A 263 -0.27 18.60 23.56
CA GLN A 263 0.81 18.48 22.58
C GLN A 263 1.49 17.12 22.74
N VAL A 264 1.49 16.28 21.69
CA VAL A 264 1.99 14.89 21.77
C VAL A 264 3.29 14.67 20.99
N LYS A 265 4.23 13.97 21.63
CA LYS A 265 5.42 13.39 20.99
C LYS A 265 5.61 11.93 21.37
N VAL A 266 6.04 11.13 20.40
CA VAL A 266 6.27 9.69 20.56
C VAL A 266 7.74 9.40 20.32
N TYR A 267 8.34 8.66 21.23
CA TYR A 267 9.72 8.22 21.19
C TYR A 267 9.80 6.70 21.32
N VAL A 268 10.69 6.08 20.56
CA VAL A 268 11.06 4.66 20.76
C VAL A 268 12.38 4.59 21.53
N LYS A 269 12.45 3.71 22.53
CA LYS A 269 13.64 3.47 23.33
C LYS A 269 14.56 2.49 22.62
N LEU A 270 15.82 2.90 22.43
CA LEU A 270 16.90 2.03 21.98
C LEU A 270 17.84 1.68 23.14
N LYS A 271 18.32 0.43 23.16
CA LYS A 271 19.17 -0.08 24.25
C LYS A 271 20.62 0.36 24.10
N SER A 272 21.06 0.64 22.87
CA SER A 272 22.43 1.07 22.58
C SER A 272 22.49 2.13 21.48
N PHE A 273 23.60 2.86 21.44
CA PHE A 273 23.88 3.80 20.35
C PHE A 273 24.08 3.07 19.00
N PHE A 274 24.50 1.80 19.03
CA PHE A 274 24.64 0.99 17.83
C PHE A 274 23.26 0.68 17.20
N GLU A 275 22.27 0.31 18.00
CA GLU A 275 20.88 0.13 17.52
C GLU A 275 20.34 1.42 16.87
N PHE A 276 20.72 2.59 17.39
CA PHE A 276 20.37 3.87 16.80
C PHE A 276 20.96 4.04 15.40
N LEU A 277 22.25 3.75 15.23
CA LEU A 277 22.91 3.86 13.93
C LEU A 277 22.25 2.92 12.91
N VAL A 278 21.96 1.67 13.29
CA VAL A 278 21.28 0.70 12.42
C VAL A 278 19.89 1.19 12.03
N MET A 279 19.08 1.64 13.00
CA MET A 279 17.74 2.18 12.74
C MET A 279 17.77 3.42 11.83
N ALA A 280 18.76 4.30 12.00
CA ALA A 280 18.93 5.48 11.16
C ALA A 280 19.29 5.11 9.71
N ILE A 281 20.17 4.13 9.52
CA ILE A 281 20.55 3.62 8.19
C ILE A 281 19.34 2.97 7.51
N VAL A 282 18.68 2.02 8.20
CA VAL A 282 17.51 1.31 7.66
C VAL A 282 16.38 2.30 7.35
N GLY A 283 16.09 3.23 8.26
CA GLY A 283 15.06 4.24 8.06
C GLY A 283 15.36 5.16 6.85
N THR A 284 16.61 5.57 6.69
CA THR A 284 17.03 6.40 5.54
C THR A 284 16.91 5.62 4.23
N LEU A 285 17.36 4.36 4.23
CA LEU A 285 17.29 3.49 3.07
C LEU A 285 15.83 3.22 2.68
N LEU A 286 14.93 2.98 3.64
CA LEU A 286 13.50 2.83 3.40
C LEU A 286 12.89 4.10 2.80
N LEU A 287 13.23 5.28 3.34
CA LEU A 287 12.74 6.56 2.82
C LEU A 287 13.19 6.83 1.39
N VAL A 288 14.43 6.47 1.03
CA VAL A 288 14.96 6.68 -0.32
C VAL A 288 14.36 5.67 -1.29
N LEU A 289 14.40 4.38 -0.96
CA LEU A 289 13.93 3.32 -1.86
C LEU A 289 12.41 3.34 -2.05
N SER A 290 11.62 3.74 -1.05
CA SER A 290 10.17 3.83 -1.18
C SER A 290 9.70 4.90 -2.19
N ARG A 291 10.55 5.87 -2.55
CA ARG A 291 10.20 6.92 -3.51
C ARG A 291 10.15 6.46 -4.96
N THR A 292 10.93 5.45 -5.34
CA THR A 292 10.97 4.96 -6.73
C THR A 292 10.25 3.62 -6.86
N ALA A 293 9.67 3.34 -8.03
CA ALA A 293 8.99 2.06 -8.26
C ALA A 293 9.96 0.86 -8.17
N CYS A 294 11.18 1.01 -8.69
CA CYS A 294 12.23 0.00 -8.56
C CYS A 294 12.63 -0.24 -7.10
N GLY A 295 12.87 0.84 -6.34
CA GLY A 295 13.22 0.74 -4.93
C GLY A 295 12.11 0.11 -4.08
N ARG A 296 10.83 0.47 -4.33
CA ARG A 296 9.68 -0.19 -3.69
C ARG A 296 9.64 -1.68 -4.02
N ASN A 297 9.80 -2.05 -5.28
CA ASN A 297 9.80 -3.46 -5.67
C ASN A 297 10.92 -4.22 -4.99
N LEU A 298 12.10 -3.61 -4.85
CA LEU A 298 13.23 -4.18 -4.11
C LEU A 298 12.90 -4.40 -2.62
N LEU A 299 12.31 -3.37 -1.97
CA LEU A 299 11.87 -3.47 -0.58
C LEU A 299 10.83 -4.58 -0.39
N LEU A 300 9.84 -4.67 -1.27
CA LEU A 300 8.75 -5.66 -1.19
C LEU A 300 9.23 -7.09 -1.51
N LYS A 301 10.17 -7.25 -2.46
CA LYS A 301 10.68 -8.58 -2.85
C LYS A 301 11.62 -9.19 -1.81
N TYR A 302 12.36 -8.36 -1.07
CA TYR A 302 13.37 -8.83 -0.10
C TYR A 302 13.14 -8.25 1.31
N PRO A 303 11.97 -8.47 1.93
CA PRO A 303 11.62 -7.88 3.22
C PRO A 303 12.61 -8.29 4.32
N ALA A 304 13.09 -9.54 4.30
CA ALA A 304 14.05 -10.04 5.29
C ALA A 304 15.40 -9.33 5.20
N LEU A 305 15.86 -8.97 4.00
CA LEU A 305 17.12 -8.24 3.81
C LEU A 305 17.01 -6.83 4.42
N PHE A 306 15.94 -6.11 4.07
CA PHE A 306 15.76 -4.71 4.46
C PHE A 306 15.22 -4.50 5.87
N SER A 307 14.72 -5.56 6.51
CA SER A 307 14.31 -5.56 7.92
C SER A 307 15.31 -6.26 8.84
N TYR A 308 16.48 -6.69 8.32
CA TYR A 308 17.48 -7.45 9.08
C TYR A 308 16.88 -8.73 9.74
N GLY A 309 16.03 -9.43 9.00
CA GLY A 309 15.34 -10.65 9.41
C GLY A 309 14.14 -10.43 10.34
N PHE A 310 13.81 -9.19 10.69
CA PHE A 310 12.69 -8.89 11.58
C PHE A 310 11.32 -9.14 10.92
N ILE A 311 11.26 -9.08 9.59
CA ILE A 311 10.05 -9.25 8.78
C ILE A 311 10.35 -10.16 7.59
N SER A 312 9.48 -11.12 7.33
CA SER A 312 9.61 -11.99 6.14
C SER A 312 8.23 -12.46 5.65
N HIS A 313 8.23 -13.22 4.55
CA HIS A 313 7.03 -13.92 4.05
C HIS A 313 6.66 -15.13 4.90
N GLU A 314 7.57 -15.62 5.74
CA GLU A 314 7.28 -16.68 6.68
C GLU A 314 6.43 -16.16 7.84
N ASN A 315 5.65 -17.05 8.44
CA ASN A 315 4.86 -16.69 9.60
C ASN A 315 5.77 -16.43 10.80
N PRO A 316 5.48 -15.40 11.62
CA PRO A 316 6.22 -15.18 12.84
C PRO A 316 6.17 -16.38 13.79
N ASN A 317 7.26 -16.59 14.51
CA ASN A 317 7.38 -17.67 15.48
C ASN A 317 6.40 -17.45 16.67
N PRO A 318 5.45 -18.36 16.93
CA PRO A 318 4.48 -18.22 18.01
C PRO A 318 5.10 -18.11 19.41
N GLU A 319 6.21 -18.80 19.68
CA GLU A 319 6.91 -18.73 20.97
C GLU A 319 7.60 -17.37 21.16
N MET A 320 8.14 -16.80 20.08
CA MET A 320 8.70 -15.45 20.09
C MET A 320 7.64 -14.38 20.34
N GLN A 321 6.44 -14.54 19.79
CA GLN A 321 5.33 -13.62 20.05
C GLN A 321 4.91 -13.66 21.52
N LYS A 322 4.79 -14.86 22.11
CA LYS A 322 4.44 -15.04 23.54
C LYS A 322 5.46 -14.45 24.50
N SER A 323 6.74 -14.43 24.11
CA SER A 323 7.83 -13.90 24.93
C SER A 323 8.14 -12.41 24.69
N THR A 324 7.39 -11.74 23.81
CA THR A 324 7.56 -10.32 23.55
C THR A 324 6.65 -9.49 24.45
N HIS A 325 7.22 -8.48 25.08
CA HIS A 325 6.56 -7.58 26.03
C HIS A 325 6.68 -6.13 25.55
N PHE A 326 5.73 -5.29 25.93
CA PHE A 326 5.78 -3.86 25.62
C PHE A 326 5.43 -2.99 26.84
N SER A 327 5.87 -1.74 26.77
CA SER A 327 5.34 -0.68 27.61
C SER A 327 5.39 0.68 26.93
N LEU A 328 4.34 1.47 27.12
CA LEU A 328 4.28 2.89 26.80
C LEU A 328 4.28 3.67 28.11
N THR A 329 5.25 4.55 28.30
CA THR A 329 5.29 5.44 29.47
C THR A 329 4.96 6.86 29.05
N PHE A 330 3.98 7.48 29.70
CA PHE A 330 3.45 8.79 29.36
C PHE A 330 3.93 9.79 30.42
N GLU A 331 4.80 10.71 30.04
CA GLU A 331 5.20 11.84 30.88
C GLU A 331 4.31 13.04 30.50
N ALA A 332 3.36 13.39 31.37
CA ALA A 332 2.48 14.53 31.18
C ALA A 332 2.94 15.73 31.99
N SER A 333 2.78 16.93 31.41
CA SER A 333 3.06 18.19 32.08
C SER A 333 1.99 19.24 31.74
N GLY A 334 1.69 20.10 32.69
CA GLY A 334 0.62 21.10 32.61
C GLY A 334 0.48 21.84 33.93
N TRP A 335 -0.74 22.27 34.26
CA TRP A 335 -1.07 23.07 35.43
C TRP A 335 -2.08 22.36 36.33
N THR A 336 -2.00 22.67 37.62
CA THR A 336 -2.99 22.20 38.60
C THR A 336 -4.32 22.93 38.38
N GLU A 337 -4.23 24.18 37.97
CA GLU A 337 -5.33 25.08 37.64
C GLU A 337 -5.91 24.75 36.25
N LYS A 338 -7.22 24.93 36.10
CA LYS A 338 -7.90 24.92 34.81
C LYS A 338 -8.41 26.32 34.52
N LEU A 339 -8.17 26.81 33.31
CA LEU A 339 -8.71 28.08 32.86
C LEU A 339 -10.15 27.92 32.36
N SER A 340 -10.84 29.04 32.22
CA SER A 340 -12.22 29.11 31.75
C SER A 340 -12.36 28.62 30.32
N GLU A 341 -11.53 29.14 29.42
CA GLU A 341 -11.53 28.77 28.01
C GLU A 341 -10.23 28.03 27.66
N PRO A 342 -10.30 26.99 26.80
CA PRO A 342 -9.12 26.20 26.42
C PRO A 342 -8.03 27.00 25.68
N THR A 343 -8.40 28.17 25.15
CA THR A 343 -7.51 29.12 24.46
C THR A 343 -6.88 30.15 25.38
N ASP A 344 -7.31 30.23 26.64
CA ASP A 344 -6.70 31.12 27.61
C ASP A 344 -5.23 30.71 27.84
N GLU A 345 -4.38 31.70 28.07
CA GLU A 345 -2.96 31.49 28.30
C GLU A 345 -2.66 31.49 29.80
N HIS A 346 -1.97 30.43 30.26
CA HIS A 346 -1.38 30.44 31.59
C HIS A 346 -0.22 31.43 31.64
N THR A 347 -0.18 32.26 32.67
CA THR A 347 0.92 33.20 32.92
C THR A 347 2.17 32.50 33.45
N ASP A 348 1.99 31.40 34.16
CA ASP A 348 3.05 30.64 34.82
C ASP A 348 3.50 29.43 34.00
N PRO A 349 4.76 28.97 34.13
CA PRO A 349 5.19 27.73 33.51
C PRO A 349 4.46 26.51 34.11
N PRO A 350 4.31 25.40 33.34
CA PRO A 350 3.69 24.17 33.83
C PRO A 350 4.21 23.72 35.20
N ASN A 351 3.31 23.66 36.19
CA ASN A 351 3.62 23.39 37.61
C ASN A 351 3.30 21.94 38.04
N LYS A 352 2.58 21.16 37.21
CA LYS A 352 2.16 19.79 37.51
C LYS A 352 2.76 18.79 36.52
N LYS A 353 3.17 17.63 37.06
CA LYS A 353 3.62 16.48 36.27
C LYS A 353 3.07 15.19 36.84
N ILE A 354 2.64 14.29 35.95
CA ILE A 354 2.31 12.91 36.30
C ILE A 354 2.99 11.97 35.31
N ILE A 355 3.20 10.74 35.75
CA ILE A 355 3.70 9.67 34.88
C ILE A 355 2.68 8.54 34.93
N THR A 356 2.18 8.12 33.79
CA THR A 356 1.38 6.90 33.68
C THR A 356 2.08 5.90 32.76
N LYS A 357 1.62 4.65 32.79
CA LYS A 357 2.19 3.57 32.01
C LYS A 357 1.09 2.64 31.51
N VAL A 358 1.18 2.26 30.23
CA VAL A 358 0.43 1.16 29.65
C VAL A 358 1.40 0.02 29.36
N SER A 359 1.09 -1.22 29.73
CA SER A 359 1.95 -2.37 29.42
C SER A 359 1.19 -3.68 29.27
N GLY A 360 1.79 -4.62 28.56
CA GLY A 360 1.24 -5.94 28.35
C GLY A 360 2.19 -6.81 27.52
N ASP A 361 1.64 -7.93 27.06
CA ASP A 361 2.37 -9.01 26.41
C ASP A 361 1.84 -9.24 24.99
N SER A 362 2.65 -9.89 24.15
CA SER A 362 2.31 -10.26 22.78
C SER A 362 1.69 -9.12 21.95
N PRO A 363 2.40 -7.98 21.82
CA PRO A 363 1.85 -6.76 21.25
C PRO A 363 1.38 -6.87 19.81
N ALA A 364 1.92 -7.77 18.99
CA ALA A 364 1.56 -7.87 17.58
C ALA A 364 0.14 -8.45 17.39
N TYR A 365 0.01 -9.71 16.98
CA TYR A 365 -1.26 -10.25 16.51
C TYR A 365 -2.24 -10.60 17.62
N GLU A 366 -1.74 -11.10 18.76
CA GLU A 366 -2.59 -11.47 19.90
C GLU A 366 -3.28 -10.23 20.48
N MET A 367 -2.52 -9.20 20.88
CA MET A 367 -3.09 -7.97 21.41
C MET A 367 -3.92 -7.20 20.38
N THR A 368 -3.48 -7.14 19.12
CA THR A 368 -4.27 -6.54 18.02
C THR A 368 -5.62 -7.23 17.87
N SER A 369 -5.67 -8.55 18.00
CA SER A 369 -6.93 -9.27 17.90
C SER A 369 -7.89 -8.98 19.05
N ILE A 370 -7.39 -8.97 20.29
CA ILE A 370 -8.18 -8.66 21.49
C ILE A 370 -8.72 -7.22 21.41
N THR A 371 -7.87 -6.26 21.06
CA THR A 371 -8.24 -4.83 20.95
C THR A 371 -9.28 -4.59 19.86
N ALA A 372 -9.18 -5.26 18.71
CA ALA A 372 -10.16 -5.16 17.63
C ALA A 372 -11.54 -5.70 18.04
N ILE A 373 -11.58 -6.87 18.70
CA ILE A 373 -12.81 -7.47 19.20
C ILE A 373 -13.43 -6.59 20.29
N LEU A 374 -12.63 -6.13 21.27
CA LEU A 374 -13.13 -5.26 22.33
C LEU A 374 -13.69 -3.96 21.76
N SER A 375 -13.00 -3.33 20.81
CA SER A 375 -13.49 -2.14 20.10
C SER A 375 -14.85 -2.40 19.44
N ALA A 376 -14.99 -3.52 18.73
CA ALA A 376 -16.25 -3.89 18.10
C ALA A 376 -17.38 -4.11 19.13
N THR A 377 -17.09 -4.82 20.22
CA THR A 377 -18.08 -5.06 21.28
C THR A 377 -18.46 -3.77 22.03
N THR A 378 -17.53 -2.84 22.22
CA THR A 378 -17.81 -1.54 22.83
C THR A 378 -18.74 -0.72 21.96
N ILE A 379 -18.57 -0.73 20.63
CA ILE A 379 -19.52 -0.06 19.72
C ILE A 379 -20.91 -0.65 19.88
N LEU A 380 -21.07 -1.97 19.93
CA LEU A 380 -22.39 -2.59 20.05
C LEU A 380 -23.06 -2.34 21.41
N ASN A 381 -22.29 -2.26 22.49
CA ASN A 381 -22.84 -2.25 23.86
C ASN A 381 -22.95 -0.85 24.48
N GLU A 382 -22.19 0.13 23.98
CA GLU A 382 -22.05 1.45 24.62
C GLU A 382 -22.21 2.59 23.59
N THR A 383 -23.09 2.41 22.61
CA THR A 383 -23.37 3.45 21.59
C THR A 383 -23.76 4.80 22.19
N ASP A 384 -24.37 4.81 23.38
CA ASP A 384 -24.76 5.99 24.16
C ASP A 384 -23.57 6.80 24.70
N LYS A 385 -22.40 6.16 24.82
CA LYS A 385 -21.16 6.78 25.32
C LYS A 385 -20.19 7.16 24.20
N ILE A 386 -20.46 6.72 22.97
CA ILE A 386 -19.67 7.08 21.79
C ILE A 386 -20.24 8.37 21.23
N PRO A 387 -19.40 9.39 20.95
CA PRO A 387 -19.91 10.67 20.50
C PRO A 387 -20.43 10.63 19.08
N ASN A 388 -21.35 11.56 18.81
CA ASN A 388 -22.09 11.70 17.55
C ASN A 388 -23.00 10.51 17.27
N ASN A 389 -24.01 10.68 16.42
CA ASN A 389 -24.83 9.57 15.95
C ASN A 389 -24.14 8.85 14.77
N GLY A 390 -22.94 8.29 14.98
CA GLY A 390 -22.10 7.74 13.92
C GLY A 390 -20.97 8.67 13.45
N GLY A 391 -20.27 8.29 12.37
CA GLY A 391 -19.15 9.03 11.82
C GLY A 391 -17.86 8.21 11.70
N VAL A 392 -16.81 8.84 11.17
CA VAL A 392 -15.47 8.24 11.05
C VAL A 392 -14.59 8.79 12.17
N LEU A 393 -14.33 7.96 13.18
CA LEU A 393 -13.69 8.37 14.43
C LEU A 393 -12.33 7.70 14.62
N THR A 394 -11.44 8.39 15.33
CA THR A 394 -10.24 7.76 15.88
C THR A 394 -10.59 6.94 17.13
N PRO A 395 -9.77 5.96 17.54
CA PRO A 395 -10.07 5.16 18.72
C PRO A 395 -10.18 6.00 20.01
N GLY A 396 -9.32 7.01 20.18
CA GLY A 396 -9.39 7.90 21.34
C GLY A 396 -10.67 8.74 21.37
N ALA A 397 -11.14 9.22 20.21
CA ALA A 397 -12.40 9.96 20.11
C ALA A 397 -13.62 9.06 20.34
N ALA A 398 -13.61 7.84 19.80
CA ALA A 398 -14.71 6.89 19.93
C ALA A 398 -14.84 6.33 21.35
N PHE A 399 -13.71 5.95 21.97
CA PHE A 399 -13.72 5.12 23.18
C PHE A 399 -13.23 5.84 24.43
N GLY A 400 -12.81 7.11 24.35
CA GLY A 400 -12.26 7.81 25.50
C GLY A 400 -13.21 8.00 26.69
N LYS A 401 -14.52 7.81 26.49
CA LYS A 401 -15.58 7.89 27.51
C LYS A 401 -16.33 6.56 27.72
N THR A 402 -15.86 5.46 27.14
CA THR A 402 -16.49 4.12 27.24
C THR A 402 -15.76 3.24 28.24
N SER A 403 -16.27 2.02 28.48
CA SER A 403 -15.61 1.04 29.36
C SER A 403 -14.38 0.33 28.75
N LEU A 404 -13.90 0.77 27.58
CA LEU A 404 -12.87 0.03 26.83
C LEU A 404 -11.56 -0.09 27.63
N ILE A 405 -11.15 0.93 28.40
CA ILE A 405 -9.95 0.85 29.25
C ILE A 405 -10.12 -0.25 30.31
N GLU A 406 -11.27 -0.32 30.97
CA GLU A 406 -11.57 -1.37 31.95
C GLU A 406 -11.61 -2.76 31.30
N GLN A 407 -12.13 -2.87 30.08
CA GLN A 407 -12.11 -4.13 29.33
C GLN A 407 -10.68 -4.56 28.99
N LEU A 408 -9.80 -3.63 28.60
CA LEU A 408 -8.39 -3.92 28.32
C LEU A 408 -7.65 -4.40 29.58
N ILE A 409 -7.92 -3.79 30.73
CA ILE A 409 -7.39 -4.24 32.04
C ILE A 409 -7.80 -5.68 32.33
N LYS A 410 -9.05 -6.06 32.07
CA LYS A 410 -9.53 -7.44 32.23
C LYS A 410 -8.84 -8.44 31.29
N HIS A 411 -8.23 -7.98 30.20
CA HIS A 411 -7.51 -8.81 29.23
C HIS A 411 -5.99 -8.60 29.33
N ASN A 412 -5.48 -8.42 30.55
CA ASN A 412 -4.06 -8.36 30.91
C ASN A 412 -3.28 -7.16 30.34
N ILE A 413 -3.97 -6.08 29.93
CA ILE A 413 -3.32 -4.82 29.54
C ILE A 413 -3.39 -3.85 30.71
N LYS A 414 -2.25 -3.59 31.35
CA LYS A 414 -2.17 -2.79 32.57
C LYS A 414 -2.13 -1.30 32.24
N PHE A 415 -2.97 -0.52 32.92
CA PHE A 415 -2.95 0.95 32.95
C PHE A 415 -2.63 1.38 34.38
N GLU A 416 -1.52 2.08 34.58
CA GLU A 416 -0.97 2.34 35.91
C GLU A 416 -0.49 3.79 36.03
N GLU A 417 -0.71 4.41 37.18
CA GLU A 417 -0.03 5.65 37.57
C GLU A 417 1.29 5.32 38.28
N LYS A 418 2.36 6.00 37.91
CA LYS A 418 3.66 5.88 38.58
C LYS A 418 3.88 7.09 39.47
N LYS A 419 4.10 6.83 40.76
CA LYS A 419 4.63 7.85 41.67
C LYS A 419 6.00 8.32 41.14
N PRO A 420 6.26 9.63 41.03
CA PRO A 420 7.58 10.11 40.68
C PRO A 420 8.56 9.64 41.76
N SER A 421 9.45 8.71 41.43
CA SER A 421 10.53 8.33 42.33
C SER A 421 11.37 9.58 42.62
N ASN A 422 11.63 9.86 43.90
CA ASN A 422 12.38 11.03 44.41
C ASN A 422 13.45 11.53 43.43
N PHE A 423 13.12 12.57 42.67
CA PHE A 423 14.06 13.19 41.76
C PHE A 423 15.10 13.95 42.59
N PRO A 424 16.42 13.74 42.39
CA PRO A 424 17.41 14.58 43.02
C PRO A 424 17.24 16.00 42.50
N ASN A 425 16.97 16.89 43.45
CA ASN A 425 16.68 18.31 43.24
C ASN A 425 17.73 18.95 42.30
N ARG A 426 17.30 19.45 41.14
CA ARG A 426 18.18 19.89 40.05
C ARG A 426 18.85 21.26 40.30
N ASN A 427 18.72 21.82 41.51
CA ASN A 427 19.23 23.15 41.86
C ASN A 427 20.74 23.22 42.18
N LYS A 428 21.53 22.15 42.04
CA LYS A 428 22.99 22.20 42.31
C LYS A 428 23.92 21.85 41.14
N ARG A 429 23.39 21.47 39.97
CA ARG A 429 24.22 21.07 38.81
C ARG A 429 24.24 22.05 37.64
N GLN A 430 23.44 23.12 37.69
CA GLN A 430 23.39 24.11 36.62
C GLN A 430 24.42 25.24 36.82
N GLU A 431 24.79 25.57 38.07
CA GLU A 431 25.84 26.56 38.37
C GLU A 431 27.28 26.06 38.08
N SER A 432 27.53 24.74 38.12
CA SER A 432 28.87 24.20 37.87
C SER A 432 29.22 24.09 36.38
N ASN A 433 28.21 23.97 35.51
CA ASN A 433 28.41 23.88 34.06
C ASN A 433 28.56 25.25 33.38
N ASP A 434 28.01 26.33 33.95
CA ASP A 434 28.24 27.69 33.45
C ASP A 434 29.64 28.23 33.77
N ARG A 435 30.27 27.75 34.86
CA ARG A 435 31.70 28.03 35.14
C ARG A 435 32.64 27.28 34.19
N ARG A 436 32.28 26.07 33.73
CA ARG A 436 33.11 25.30 32.78
C ARG A 436 33.00 25.77 31.33
N ARG A 437 31.88 26.38 30.92
CA ARG A 437 31.74 26.97 29.57
C ARG A 437 32.49 28.29 29.38
N LYS A 438 32.74 29.04 30.45
CA LYS A 438 33.56 30.28 30.40
C LYS A 438 35.08 30.03 30.29
N ILE A 439 35.57 28.82 30.57
CA ILE A 439 37.01 28.53 30.58
C ILE A 439 37.51 27.96 29.23
N VAL A 440 36.60 27.48 28.36
CA VAL A 440 36.97 26.83 27.08
C VAL A 440 36.84 27.78 25.86
N MET A 441 36.41 29.03 26.07
CA MET A 441 36.18 30.03 25.00
C MET A 441 37.21 31.17 24.96
N ASN A 442 38.38 31.01 25.61
CA ASN A 442 39.54 31.88 25.42
C ASN A 442 40.65 31.10 24.70
N GLY A 443 40.49 30.90 23.39
CA GLY A 443 41.50 30.24 22.60
C GLY A 443 41.07 30.07 21.15
N VAL A 444 41.65 30.90 20.29
CA VAL A 444 41.67 30.79 18.82
C VAL A 444 40.50 31.46 18.08
N SER A 445 40.78 32.73 17.80
CA SER A 445 40.30 33.55 16.69
C SER A 445 40.59 32.91 15.32
N SER A 446 39.64 32.93 14.39
CA SER A 446 39.68 33.83 13.21
C SER A 446 38.89 33.32 11.99
N LYS A 447 38.24 34.29 11.33
CA LYS A 447 37.82 34.38 9.92
C LYS A 447 36.54 33.71 9.41
N CYS A 448 35.63 34.62 8.97
CA CYS A 448 34.83 34.58 7.73
C CYS A 448 33.71 33.52 7.62
N THR A 449 32.47 33.80 7.20
CA THR A 449 31.84 34.95 6.55
C THR A 449 30.32 34.84 6.81
N LYS A 450 29.64 35.97 6.98
CA LYS A 450 28.17 36.07 6.88
C LYS A 450 27.74 35.75 5.45
N LEU A 451 26.78 34.84 5.25
CA LEU A 451 25.88 34.89 4.11
C LEU A 451 24.44 34.63 4.57
N LYS A 452 23.60 35.65 4.38
CA LYS A 452 22.14 35.55 4.30
C LYS A 452 21.80 35.00 2.91
N MET A 453 20.81 34.11 2.81
CA MET A 453 19.97 33.91 1.61
C MET A 453 18.57 33.57 2.10
N TYR A 454 17.65 34.53 2.10
CA TYR A 454 16.71 34.92 1.03
C TYR A 454 15.47 34.00 0.98
N ASP A 455 14.36 34.59 1.42
CA ASP A 455 13.00 34.24 1.06
C ASP A 455 12.79 34.46 -0.44
N GLY A 456 12.04 33.57 -1.08
CA GLY A 456 11.68 33.69 -2.48
C GLY A 456 10.69 32.59 -2.86
N GLU A 457 9.42 32.99 -2.93
CA GLU A 457 8.38 32.30 -3.67
C GLU A 457 8.84 32.09 -5.12
N ASP A 458 8.56 30.93 -5.69
CA ASP A 458 8.20 30.88 -7.10
C ASP A 458 7.35 29.65 -7.41
N ASP A 459 6.33 29.97 -8.19
CA ASP A 459 5.28 29.18 -8.77
C ASP A 459 5.84 28.08 -9.68
N ASN A 460 5.39 26.84 -9.53
CA ASN A 460 5.59 25.81 -10.54
C ASN A 460 4.51 24.72 -10.42
N SER A 461 3.45 24.90 -11.20
CA SER A 461 2.46 23.88 -11.52
C SER A 461 3.12 22.73 -12.29
N ILE A 462 3.55 21.68 -11.59
CA ILE A 462 4.06 20.46 -12.21
C ILE A 462 2.89 19.48 -12.43
N ILE A 463 2.47 19.36 -13.69
CA ILE A 463 1.58 18.31 -14.18
C ILE A 463 2.28 16.95 -13.96
N LYS A 464 1.79 16.12 -13.03
CA LYS A 464 2.34 14.77 -12.76
C LYS A 464 1.97 13.80 -13.88
N LYS A 465 2.98 13.05 -14.39
CA LYS A 465 2.84 12.01 -15.43
C LYS A 465 2.07 10.77 -14.93
N PRO A 466 1.23 10.12 -15.76
CA PRO A 466 0.59 8.84 -15.44
C PRO A 466 1.62 7.68 -15.37
N LEU A 467 1.33 6.68 -14.53
CA LEU A 467 2.11 5.45 -14.36
C LEU A 467 2.03 4.55 -15.60
N PRO A 468 3.11 3.84 -15.99
CA PRO A 468 3.10 2.96 -17.15
C PRO A 468 2.30 1.69 -16.88
N LEU A 469 1.52 1.29 -17.89
CA LEU A 469 0.91 -0.03 -18.01
C LEU A 469 1.98 -1.13 -17.93
N ARG A 470 1.61 -2.29 -17.38
CA ARG A 470 2.44 -3.51 -17.41
C ARG A 470 2.63 -3.94 -18.88
N ALA A 471 3.62 -3.38 -19.55
CA ALA A 471 4.20 -4.07 -20.71
C ALA A 471 4.87 -5.32 -20.15
N VAL A 472 4.55 -6.49 -20.70
CA VAL A 472 5.42 -7.67 -20.57
C VAL A 472 6.83 -7.20 -20.96
N SER A 473 7.75 -7.16 -20.01
CA SER A 473 9.14 -6.74 -20.28
C SER A 473 9.76 -7.81 -21.17
N TRP A 474 9.71 -7.59 -22.48
CA TRP A 474 10.78 -8.05 -23.33
C TRP A 474 11.96 -7.15 -22.97
N SER A 475 12.96 -7.73 -22.31
CA SER A 475 14.22 -7.06 -22.08
C SER A 475 14.74 -6.52 -23.42
N ASP A 476 14.89 -5.20 -23.53
CA ASP A 476 15.30 -4.48 -24.74
C ASP A 476 16.79 -4.68 -25.10
N ASN A 477 17.49 -5.59 -24.41
CA ASN A 477 18.86 -5.98 -24.76
C ASN A 477 18.85 -7.45 -25.21
N ILE A 478 18.76 -7.67 -26.51
CA ILE A 478 19.14 -8.94 -27.13
C ILE A 478 20.45 -8.63 -27.85
N GLU A 479 21.56 -8.93 -27.19
CA GLU A 479 22.86 -9.00 -27.86
C GLU A 479 22.87 -10.22 -28.80
N GLU A 480 23.51 -10.06 -29.95
CA GLU A 480 23.43 -10.96 -31.11
C GLU A 480 24.38 -12.16 -30.99
N THR A 481 24.90 -12.44 -29.79
CA THR A 481 25.90 -13.49 -29.53
C THR A 481 25.51 -14.28 -28.30
N ASP A 482 24.92 -15.45 -28.49
CA ASP A 482 25.10 -16.63 -27.63
C ASP A 482 24.28 -17.79 -28.23
N LEU A 483 24.85 -18.39 -29.28
CA LEU A 483 24.55 -19.75 -29.71
C LEU A 483 25.75 -20.60 -29.30
N ASP A 484 25.71 -21.20 -28.11
CA ASP A 484 26.32 -22.51 -27.84
C ASP A 484 25.86 -23.08 -26.48
N VAL A 485 25.59 -24.39 -26.46
CA VAL A 485 25.18 -25.21 -25.31
C VAL A 485 26.29 -26.23 -25.06
N PRO A 486 26.86 -26.38 -23.84
CA PRO A 486 26.39 -27.44 -22.92
C PRO A 486 26.50 -27.17 -21.39
N GLY A 487 25.41 -27.49 -20.66
CA GLY A 487 25.29 -27.95 -19.25
C GLY A 487 26.00 -27.17 -18.12
N THR A 488 25.32 -26.58 -17.12
CA THR A 488 24.56 -27.21 -16.00
C THR A 488 24.20 -26.11 -14.97
N PRO A 489 23.35 -26.30 -13.94
CA PRO A 489 22.38 -27.36 -13.66
C PRO A 489 20.93 -26.83 -13.67
N ARG A 490 20.00 -27.71 -14.07
CA ARG A 490 18.56 -27.52 -13.87
C ARG A 490 18.28 -27.46 -12.37
N THR A 491 17.68 -26.38 -11.89
CA THR A 491 16.98 -26.42 -10.60
C THR A 491 15.79 -27.38 -10.76
N PRO A 492 15.66 -28.41 -9.91
CA PRO A 492 14.52 -29.31 -9.94
C PRO A 492 13.23 -28.52 -9.68
N ARG A 493 12.18 -28.78 -10.48
CA ARG A 493 10.81 -28.63 -10.01
C ARG A 493 10.67 -29.52 -8.76
N THR A 494 10.73 -28.95 -7.56
CA THR A 494 10.44 -29.70 -6.34
C THR A 494 8.93 -29.87 -6.21
N SER A 495 8.43 -30.93 -6.83
CA SER A 495 7.11 -31.51 -6.53
C SER A 495 7.07 -32.99 -6.94
N THR A 496 8.08 -33.78 -6.60
CA THR A 496 7.97 -35.25 -6.64
C THR A 496 8.85 -35.90 -5.57
N THR A 497 8.49 -35.75 -4.30
CA THR A 497 8.76 -36.76 -3.27
C THR A 497 7.58 -37.75 -3.29
N LYS A 498 7.84 -39.06 -3.46
CA LYS A 498 6.81 -40.10 -3.25
C LYS A 498 6.29 -39.96 -1.81
N GLY A 499 5.02 -39.58 -1.69
CA GLY A 499 4.37 -39.21 -0.42
C GLY A 499 3.65 -37.85 -0.44
N HIS A 500 3.89 -37.00 -1.44
CA HIS A 500 3.27 -35.65 -1.54
C HIS A 500 1.96 -35.59 -2.34
N GLU A 501 1.45 -36.71 -2.83
CA GLU A 501 0.25 -36.78 -3.67
C GLU A 501 -1.06 -36.43 -2.91
N LYS A 502 -0.98 -36.20 -1.59
CA LYS A 502 -2.10 -35.80 -0.73
C LYS A 502 -1.95 -34.41 -0.08
N CYS A 503 -0.94 -33.63 -0.46
CA CYS A 503 -0.68 -32.33 0.16
C CYS A 503 -1.25 -31.18 -0.70
N MET A 504 -2.46 -30.71 -0.38
CA MET A 504 -3.16 -29.60 -1.07
C MET A 504 -2.51 -28.22 -0.86
N PHE A 505 -1.42 -28.10 -0.09
CA PHE A 505 -0.93 -26.81 0.41
C PHE A 505 -0.01 -26.02 -0.54
N HIS A 506 0.46 -26.60 -1.65
CA HIS A 506 1.41 -25.92 -2.55
C HIS A 506 0.77 -25.19 -3.74
N HIS A 507 -0.54 -25.33 -3.97
CA HIS A 507 -1.24 -24.57 -5.02
C HIS A 507 -1.79 -23.20 -4.53
N ASP A 508 -1.67 -22.91 -3.24
CA ASP A 508 -2.31 -21.77 -2.57
C ASP A 508 -1.45 -20.50 -2.49
N LEU A 509 -0.21 -20.55 -3.00
CA LEU A 509 0.75 -19.43 -2.96
C LEU A 509 0.80 -18.59 -4.24
N GLU A 510 -0.06 -18.87 -5.22
CA GLU A 510 -0.31 -17.98 -6.37
C GLU A 510 -1.61 -17.19 -6.18
N LEU A 511 -1.71 -16.40 -5.10
CA LEU A 511 -2.83 -15.46 -4.92
C LEU A 511 -2.47 -14.05 -5.43
N ASP A 512 -2.71 -13.87 -6.73
CA ASP A 512 -3.50 -12.77 -7.30
C ASP A 512 -3.07 -11.31 -7.03
N HIS A 513 -1.78 -11.00 -7.23
CA HIS A 513 -1.45 -9.73 -7.90
C HIS A 513 -1.93 -9.79 -9.36
N ARG A 514 -3.25 -9.77 -9.59
CA ARG A 514 -3.71 -9.40 -10.93
C ARG A 514 -3.57 -7.88 -11.02
N PRO A 515 -2.70 -7.36 -11.89
CA PRO A 515 -2.66 -5.93 -12.17
C PRO A 515 -4.08 -5.46 -12.52
N PRO A 516 -4.41 -4.18 -12.25
CA PRO A 516 -5.72 -3.62 -12.61
C PRO A 516 -6.09 -4.02 -14.04
N THR A 517 -7.31 -4.52 -14.24
CA THR A 517 -7.79 -4.87 -15.59
C THR A 517 -7.85 -3.62 -16.45
N ARG A 518 -7.75 -3.74 -17.78
CA ARG A 518 -7.74 -2.56 -18.66
C ARG A 518 -8.97 -1.69 -18.45
N GLU A 519 -10.11 -2.32 -18.22
CA GLU A 519 -11.40 -1.67 -17.98
C GLU A 519 -11.38 -0.80 -16.73
N SER A 520 -10.62 -1.17 -15.71
CA SER A 520 -10.50 -0.39 -14.47
C SER A 520 -9.79 0.96 -14.65
N MET A 521 -9.06 1.15 -15.76
CA MET A 521 -8.43 2.44 -16.12
C MET A 521 -9.37 3.40 -16.83
N ILE A 522 -10.52 2.93 -17.33
CA ILE A 522 -11.46 3.74 -18.11
C ILE A 522 -11.85 5.04 -17.38
N PRO A 523 -12.18 5.05 -16.07
CA PRO A 523 -12.55 6.28 -15.39
C PRO A 523 -11.45 7.35 -15.40
N GLU A 524 -10.21 6.97 -15.12
CA GLU A 524 -9.07 7.90 -15.09
C GLU A 524 -8.69 8.39 -16.49
N MET A 525 -8.67 7.50 -17.48
CA MET A 525 -8.43 7.87 -18.88
C MET A 525 -9.54 8.77 -19.42
N SER A 526 -10.80 8.49 -19.07
CA SER A 526 -11.94 9.34 -19.46
C SER A 526 -11.78 10.73 -18.87
N ARG A 527 -11.35 10.85 -17.60
CA ARG A 527 -11.05 12.16 -17.02
C ARG A 527 -9.95 12.90 -17.78
N SER A 528 -8.90 12.19 -18.20
CA SER A 528 -7.79 12.76 -18.98
C SER A 528 -8.25 13.25 -20.35
N TYR A 529 -9.09 12.48 -21.05
CA TYR A 529 -9.68 12.91 -22.33
C TYR A 529 -10.66 14.07 -22.17
N LYS A 530 -11.44 14.12 -21.09
CA LYS A 530 -12.31 15.27 -20.80
C LYS A 530 -11.48 16.54 -20.59
N LEU A 531 -10.39 16.44 -19.84
CA LEU A 531 -9.44 17.55 -19.66
C LEU A 531 -8.82 17.98 -21.00
N LEU A 532 -8.43 17.03 -21.86
CA LEU A 532 -7.90 17.34 -23.19
C LEU A 532 -8.91 18.13 -24.04
N LEU A 533 -10.19 17.72 -24.06
CA LEU A 533 -11.24 18.44 -24.78
C LEU A 533 -11.38 19.88 -24.26
N SER A 534 -11.45 20.08 -22.94
CA SER A 534 -11.49 21.42 -22.34
C SER A 534 -10.27 22.25 -22.71
N SER A 535 -9.07 21.67 -22.69
CA SER A 535 -7.83 22.36 -23.03
C SER A 535 -7.74 22.74 -24.52
N LEU A 536 -8.46 22.06 -25.40
CA LEU A 536 -8.59 22.41 -26.81
C LEU A 536 -9.61 23.54 -27.06
N GLY A 537 -10.28 24.03 -26.01
CA GLY A 537 -11.32 25.05 -26.09
C GLY A 537 -12.70 24.53 -26.47
N GLU A 538 -12.91 23.20 -26.47
CA GLU A 538 -14.21 22.59 -26.69
C GLU A 538 -15.06 22.59 -25.41
N ASP A 539 -16.38 22.63 -25.59
CA ASP A 539 -17.36 22.41 -24.52
C ASP A 539 -17.61 20.89 -24.35
N PRO A 540 -17.11 20.25 -23.27
CA PRO A 540 -17.31 18.81 -23.07
C PRO A 540 -18.77 18.43 -22.79
N GLU A 541 -19.63 19.39 -22.45
CA GLU A 541 -21.04 19.17 -22.18
C GLU A 541 -21.91 19.21 -23.46
N ARG A 542 -21.32 19.58 -24.60
CA ARG A 542 -22.00 19.51 -25.91
C ARG A 542 -22.43 18.06 -26.21
N GLN A 543 -23.63 17.89 -26.76
CA GLN A 543 -24.24 16.59 -27.04
C GLN A 543 -23.29 15.57 -27.70
N GLY A 544 -22.49 16.02 -28.68
CA GLY A 544 -21.52 15.15 -29.38
C GLY A 544 -20.35 14.68 -28.52
N LEU A 545 -19.97 15.46 -27.49
CA LEU A 545 -18.79 15.25 -26.66
C LEU A 545 -19.07 14.60 -25.30
N LEU A 546 -20.33 14.57 -24.84
CA LEU A 546 -20.71 13.99 -23.54
C LEU A 546 -20.10 12.60 -23.27
N LYS A 547 -20.15 11.70 -24.25
CA LYS A 547 -19.56 10.35 -24.15
C LYS A 547 -18.20 10.21 -24.82
N THR A 548 -17.65 11.27 -25.40
CA THR A 548 -16.34 11.21 -26.09
C THR A 548 -15.22 10.80 -25.17
N PRO A 549 -15.11 11.29 -23.92
CA PRO A 549 -14.01 10.88 -23.04
C PRO A 549 -13.97 9.38 -22.77
N GLU A 550 -15.13 8.76 -22.54
CA GLU A 550 -15.24 7.31 -22.34
C GLU A 550 -14.95 6.52 -23.62
N ARG A 551 -15.49 6.96 -24.76
CA ARG A 551 -15.22 6.33 -26.07
C ARG A 551 -13.74 6.40 -26.44
N ALA A 552 -13.09 7.54 -26.19
CA ALA A 552 -11.68 7.75 -26.47
C ALA A 552 -10.80 6.87 -25.55
N ALA A 553 -11.14 6.77 -24.26
CA ALA A 553 -10.46 5.86 -23.33
C ALA A 553 -10.52 4.40 -23.80
N LYS A 554 -11.73 3.91 -24.12
CA LYS A 554 -11.93 2.55 -24.63
C LYS A 554 -11.18 2.31 -25.95
N ALA A 555 -11.20 3.27 -26.87
CA ALA A 555 -10.48 3.18 -28.13
C ALA A 555 -8.95 3.07 -27.92
N MET A 556 -8.38 3.93 -27.06
CA MET A 556 -6.95 3.88 -26.73
C MET A 556 -6.56 2.56 -26.06
N LEU A 557 -7.41 2.03 -25.19
CA LEU A 557 -7.19 0.72 -24.59
C LEU A 557 -7.22 -0.41 -25.64
N PHE A 558 -8.09 -0.33 -26.65
CA PHE A 558 -8.09 -1.28 -27.76
C PHE A 558 -6.85 -1.15 -28.65
N PHE A 559 -6.43 0.07 -28.98
CA PHE A 559 -5.23 0.32 -29.78
C PHE A 559 -3.95 -0.17 -29.12
N THR A 560 -3.96 -0.33 -27.79
CA THR A 560 -2.82 -0.80 -27.00
C THR A 560 -3.05 -2.16 -26.33
N LYS A 561 -4.01 -2.97 -26.81
CA LYS A 561 -4.34 -4.29 -26.23
C LYS A 561 -3.22 -5.33 -26.39
N GLY A 562 -2.29 -5.12 -27.32
CA GLY A 562 -1.21 -6.05 -27.61
C GLY A 562 -0.17 -6.15 -26.48
N TYR A 563 -0.18 -5.25 -25.49
CA TYR A 563 0.64 -5.37 -24.28
C TYR A 563 0.21 -6.54 -23.38
N ASP A 564 -1.05 -6.95 -23.46
CA ASP A 564 -1.65 -7.98 -22.60
C ASP A 564 -1.70 -9.36 -23.28
N GLN A 565 -1.15 -9.48 -24.49
CA GLN A 565 -1.11 -10.73 -25.25
C GLN A 565 0.30 -11.33 -25.19
N SER A 566 0.37 -12.63 -24.91
CA SER A 566 1.60 -13.40 -25.00
C SER A 566 1.69 -14.14 -26.33
N LEU A 567 2.92 -14.41 -26.78
CA LEU A 567 3.14 -15.17 -28.02
C LEU A 567 2.65 -16.62 -27.88
N ASP A 568 2.89 -17.23 -26.71
CA ASP A 568 2.57 -18.63 -26.42
C ASP A 568 1.05 -18.89 -26.48
N ASP A 569 0.24 -17.98 -25.91
CA ASP A 569 -1.22 -18.08 -25.94
C ASP A 569 -1.80 -17.98 -27.35
N ILE A 570 -1.12 -17.25 -28.24
CA ILE A 570 -1.56 -17.08 -29.62
C ILE A 570 -1.18 -18.29 -30.47
N ILE A 571 0.01 -18.86 -30.27
CA ILE A 571 0.48 -20.03 -31.03
C ILE A 571 -0.45 -21.22 -30.74
N ASN A 572 -0.77 -21.52 -29.47
CA ASN A 572 -1.75 -22.51 -29.02
C ASN A 572 -1.74 -23.81 -29.87
N ASP A 573 -0.59 -24.47 -29.89
CA ASP A 573 -0.33 -25.74 -30.60
C ASP A 573 -0.63 -25.74 -32.12
N ALA A 574 -0.76 -24.57 -32.75
CA ALA A 574 -0.93 -24.45 -34.20
C ALA A 574 0.42 -24.49 -34.96
N ILE A 575 1.31 -25.36 -34.50
CA ILE A 575 2.55 -25.72 -35.18
C ILE A 575 2.35 -27.13 -35.69
N PHE A 576 2.47 -27.29 -37.00
CA PHE A 576 2.28 -28.57 -37.67
C PHE A 576 3.63 -29.11 -38.07
N ASP A 577 3.87 -30.38 -37.76
CA ASP A 577 5.03 -31.10 -38.27
C ASP A 577 4.70 -31.53 -39.72
N GLU A 578 5.03 -30.67 -40.67
CA GLU A 578 4.94 -30.95 -42.11
C GLU A 578 6.34 -31.00 -42.69
N ASP A 579 6.60 -32.01 -43.54
CA ASP A 579 7.86 -32.17 -44.25
C ASP A 579 7.93 -31.18 -45.43
N HIS A 580 7.96 -29.89 -45.10
CA HIS A 580 8.04 -28.78 -46.04
C HIS A 580 9.26 -27.94 -45.71
N ASP A 581 10.14 -27.74 -46.68
CA ASP A 581 11.41 -27.02 -46.58
C ASP A 581 11.52 -25.84 -47.58
N GLU A 582 10.47 -25.58 -48.35
CA GLU A 582 10.37 -24.44 -49.26
C GLU A 582 9.84 -23.15 -48.58
N MET A 583 10.02 -22.00 -49.23
CA MET A 583 9.66 -20.70 -48.67
C MET A 583 8.15 -20.53 -48.55
N VAL A 584 7.67 -20.26 -47.33
CA VAL A 584 6.28 -19.88 -47.06
C VAL A 584 6.18 -18.37 -46.97
N VAL A 585 5.35 -17.75 -47.81
CA VAL A 585 5.13 -16.29 -47.83
C VAL A 585 3.66 -15.94 -47.56
N VAL A 586 3.44 -15.11 -46.54
CA VAL A 586 2.15 -14.45 -46.27
C VAL A 586 2.36 -12.95 -46.42
N LYS A 587 1.86 -12.41 -47.53
CA LYS A 587 1.94 -10.98 -47.85
C LYS A 587 0.62 -10.26 -47.66
N ASP A 588 0.67 -8.93 -47.67
CA ASP A 588 -0.49 -8.06 -47.59
C ASP A 588 -1.30 -8.16 -46.28
N ILE A 589 -0.65 -8.49 -45.16
CA ILE A 589 -1.29 -8.49 -43.83
C ILE A 589 -1.54 -7.04 -43.42
N GLU A 590 -2.80 -6.62 -43.35
CA GLU A 590 -3.16 -5.28 -42.92
C GLU A 590 -2.75 -5.03 -41.46
N MET A 591 -2.16 -3.87 -41.23
CA MET A 591 -1.62 -3.48 -39.92
C MET A 591 -2.03 -2.06 -39.55
N PHE A 592 -2.46 -1.91 -38.30
CA PHE A 592 -2.76 -0.62 -37.68
C PHE A 592 -1.99 -0.50 -36.36
N SER A 593 -1.18 0.54 -36.23
CA SER A 593 -0.36 0.80 -35.05
C SER A 593 -0.41 2.28 -34.65
N MET A 594 0.17 2.61 -33.50
CA MET A 594 0.17 3.95 -32.93
C MET A 594 1.61 4.44 -32.79
N CYS A 595 1.95 5.58 -33.40
CA CYS A 595 3.28 6.18 -33.28
C CYS A 595 3.50 6.64 -31.84
N GLU A 596 4.54 6.12 -31.18
CA GLU A 596 4.81 6.44 -29.77
C GLU A 596 5.17 7.91 -29.52
N HIS A 597 5.71 8.60 -30.53
CA HIS A 597 6.09 10.01 -30.42
C HIS A 597 4.91 10.99 -30.36
N HIS A 598 3.80 10.66 -31.03
CA HIS A 598 2.70 11.60 -31.24
C HIS A 598 1.32 11.04 -30.86
N LEU A 599 1.24 9.74 -30.52
CA LEU A 599 -0.02 9.03 -30.28
C LEU A 599 -1.01 9.18 -31.45
N VAL A 600 -0.46 9.14 -32.67
CA VAL A 600 -1.20 9.25 -33.94
C VAL A 600 -0.99 7.96 -34.74
N PRO A 601 -2.03 7.44 -35.43
CA PRO A 601 -1.91 6.17 -36.14
C PRO A 601 -0.86 6.16 -37.26
N PHE A 602 -0.22 5.03 -37.45
CA PHE A 602 0.37 4.65 -38.73
C PHE A 602 -0.17 3.27 -39.11
N TYR A 603 -0.43 3.08 -40.39
CA TYR A 603 -1.07 1.86 -40.90
C TYR A 603 -0.46 1.47 -42.23
N GLY A 604 -0.63 0.22 -42.61
CA GLY A 604 -0.01 -0.30 -43.83
C GLY A 604 -0.12 -1.81 -43.92
N LYS A 605 0.87 -2.40 -44.57
CA LYS A 605 0.90 -3.83 -44.85
C LYS A 605 2.19 -4.47 -44.36
N VAL A 606 2.07 -5.68 -43.85
CA VAL A 606 3.18 -6.54 -43.44
C VAL A 606 3.23 -7.74 -44.36
N SER A 607 4.43 -8.07 -44.83
CA SER A 607 4.72 -9.31 -45.54
C SER A 607 5.75 -10.11 -44.77
N ILE A 608 5.45 -11.38 -44.54
CA ILE A 608 6.28 -12.31 -43.77
C ILE A 608 6.64 -13.49 -44.68
N GLY A 609 7.93 -13.79 -44.77
CA GLY A 609 8.46 -15.00 -45.39
C GLY A 609 9.26 -15.80 -44.37
N TYR A 610 9.20 -17.13 -44.42
CA TYR A 610 10.11 -17.97 -43.65
C TYR A 610 10.38 -19.30 -44.36
N LEU A 611 11.52 -19.90 -44.05
CA LEU A 611 11.93 -21.22 -44.55
C LEU A 611 11.78 -22.24 -43.41
N PRO A 612 10.73 -23.09 -43.42
CA PRO A 612 10.46 -24.00 -42.32
C PRO A 612 11.56 -25.05 -42.15
N CYS A 613 11.73 -25.55 -40.92
CA CYS A 613 12.55 -26.71 -40.62
C CYS A 613 11.67 -27.79 -40.00
N LYS A 614 10.88 -28.48 -40.84
CA LYS A 614 9.88 -29.50 -40.46
C LYS A 614 8.66 -28.97 -39.68
N LYS A 615 8.66 -27.69 -39.29
CA LYS A 615 7.59 -27.05 -38.50
C LYS A 615 6.99 -25.88 -39.25
N VAL A 616 5.71 -25.98 -39.56
CA VAL A 616 4.93 -24.95 -40.24
C VAL A 616 3.98 -24.27 -39.25
N LEU A 617 3.94 -22.94 -39.26
CA LEU A 617 3.01 -22.18 -38.43
C LEU A 617 1.69 -22.02 -39.16
N GLY A 618 0.56 -22.24 -38.49
CA GLY A 618 -0.75 -21.95 -39.07
C GLY A 618 -0.85 -20.50 -39.58
N LEU A 619 -1.25 -20.30 -40.84
CA LEU A 619 -1.22 -18.99 -41.51
C LEU A 619 -1.91 -17.87 -40.73
N SER A 620 -3.03 -18.17 -40.08
CA SER A 620 -3.77 -17.20 -39.25
C SER A 620 -2.98 -16.70 -38.04
N LYS A 621 -1.97 -17.44 -37.58
CA LYS A 621 -1.12 -17.04 -36.46
C LYS A 621 -0.10 -15.97 -36.85
N LEU A 622 0.36 -15.95 -38.10
CA LEU A 622 1.22 -14.88 -38.60
C LEU A 622 0.52 -13.53 -38.51
N ALA A 623 -0.75 -13.45 -38.93
CA ALA A 623 -1.56 -12.24 -38.78
C ALA A 623 -1.78 -11.86 -37.31
N ARG A 624 -1.98 -12.84 -36.41
CA ARG A 624 -2.10 -12.57 -34.97
C ARG A 624 -0.80 -12.08 -34.34
N ILE A 625 0.36 -12.60 -34.76
CA ILE A 625 1.67 -12.10 -34.33
C ILE A 625 1.80 -10.62 -34.71
N VAL A 626 1.43 -10.26 -35.94
CA VAL A 626 1.38 -8.85 -36.37
C VAL A 626 0.49 -8.02 -35.45
N GLU A 627 -0.69 -8.52 -35.08
CA GLU A 627 -1.62 -7.80 -34.19
C GLU A 627 -1.06 -7.58 -32.78
N ILE A 628 -0.41 -8.58 -32.16
CA ILE A 628 0.20 -8.44 -30.81
C ILE A 628 1.15 -7.24 -30.75
N PHE A 629 2.03 -7.12 -31.76
CA PHE A 629 3.07 -6.09 -31.74
C PHE A 629 2.57 -4.76 -32.29
N SER A 630 1.65 -4.75 -33.26
CA SER A 630 1.11 -3.52 -33.84
C SER A 630 0.13 -2.81 -32.90
N ARG A 631 -0.62 -3.54 -32.06
CA ARG A 631 -1.53 -2.97 -31.03
C ARG A 631 -0.78 -2.50 -29.78
N ARG A 632 0.25 -1.68 -29.98
CA ARG A 632 1.13 -1.07 -28.99
C ARG A 632 1.51 0.35 -29.46
N LEU A 633 2.13 1.13 -28.57
CA LEU A 633 2.87 2.31 -28.99
C LEU A 633 4.20 1.85 -29.61
N GLN A 634 4.49 2.30 -30.82
CA GLN A 634 5.57 1.72 -31.64
C GLN A 634 6.35 2.73 -32.48
N LEU A 635 7.52 2.25 -32.90
CA LEU A 635 8.28 2.65 -34.08
C LEU A 635 8.22 1.54 -35.13
N GLN A 636 8.18 1.88 -36.42
CA GLN A 636 7.98 0.89 -37.48
C GLN A 636 9.16 -0.09 -37.57
N GLU A 637 10.38 0.39 -37.34
CA GLU A 637 11.62 -0.39 -37.29
C GLU A 637 11.56 -1.44 -36.19
N ARG A 638 11.12 -1.03 -34.98
CA ARG A 638 10.99 -1.93 -33.82
C ARG A 638 9.89 -2.96 -34.05
N LEU A 639 8.74 -2.53 -34.56
CA LEU A 639 7.64 -3.42 -34.92
C LEU A 639 8.10 -4.51 -35.90
N THR A 640 8.83 -4.12 -36.94
CA THR A 640 9.37 -5.05 -37.96
C THR A 640 10.27 -6.10 -37.33
N LYS A 641 11.22 -5.66 -36.49
CA LYS A 641 12.16 -6.56 -35.80
C LYS A 641 11.47 -7.51 -34.82
N GLN A 642 10.49 -7.01 -34.06
CA GLN A 642 9.74 -7.81 -33.08
C GLN A 642 8.94 -8.92 -33.74
N ILE A 643 8.28 -8.65 -34.88
CA ILE A 643 7.55 -9.68 -35.64
C ILE A 643 8.51 -10.76 -36.13
N ALA A 644 9.65 -10.39 -36.73
CA ALA A 644 10.63 -11.36 -37.23
C ALA A 644 11.14 -12.29 -36.11
N ILE A 645 11.52 -11.70 -34.97
CA ILE A 645 12.00 -12.46 -33.80
C ILE A 645 10.90 -13.38 -33.25
N ALA A 646 9.65 -12.93 -33.22
CA ALA A 646 8.54 -13.74 -32.72
C ALA A 646 8.27 -14.96 -33.61
N VAL A 647 8.32 -14.81 -34.93
CA VAL A 647 8.20 -15.94 -35.87
C VAL A 647 9.38 -16.90 -35.70
N THR A 648 10.60 -16.39 -35.56
CA THR A 648 11.78 -17.24 -35.28
C THR A 648 11.61 -18.04 -33.99
N LYS A 649 11.12 -17.41 -32.92
CA LYS A 649 10.87 -18.10 -31.64
C LYS A 649 9.76 -19.14 -31.73
N ALA A 650 8.73 -18.88 -32.54
CA ALA A 650 7.59 -19.76 -32.67
C ALA A 650 7.94 -21.10 -33.34
N VAL A 651 8.66 -21.08 -34.46
CA VAL A 651 8.87 -22.28 -35.30
C VAL A 651 10.32 -22.66 -35.55
N GLN A 652 11.29 -21.88 -35.05
CA GLN A 652 12.73 -22.12 -35.25
C GLN A 652 13.09 -22.44 -36.72
N PRO A 653 12.69 -21.57 -37.67
CA PRO A 653 12.92 -21.81 -39.09
C PRO A 653 14.38 -21.57 -39.47
N ALA A 654 14.79 -22.03 -40.65
CA ALA A 654 16.12 -21.75 -41.20
C ALA A 654 16.35 -20.24 -41.39
N GLY A 655 15.28 -19.48 -41.66
CA GLY A 655 15.32 -18.03 -41.69
C GLY A 655 13.94 -17.41 -41.75
N VAL A 656 13.87 -16.10 -41.47
CA VAL A 656 12.65 -15.29 -41.50
C VAL A 656 12.96 -13.95 -42.16
N ALA A 657 12.04 -13.47 -42.99
CA ALA A 657 12.00 -12.13 -43.52
C ALA A 657 10.68 -11.45 -43.18
N VAL A 658 10.76 -10.20 -42.73
CA VAL A 658 9.58 -9.34 -42.52
C VAL A 658 9.82 -8.01 -43.21
N VAL A 659 8.84 -7.57 -44.01
CA VAL A 659 8.81 -6.25 -44.64
C VAL A 659 7.52 -5.55 -44.24
N ILE A 660 7.62 -4.30 -43.77
CA ILE A 660 6.47 -3.45 -43.47
C ILE A 660 6.53 -2.21 -44.37
N GLU A 661 5.46 -1.97 -45.11
CA GLU A 661 5.21 -0.70 -45.80
C GLU A 661 4.10 0.04 -45.06
N GLY A 662 4.41 1.24 -44.54
CA GLY A 662 3.50 2.01 -43.69
C GLY A 662 3.35 3.47 -44.11
N VAL A 663 2.15 4.01 -43.88
CA VAL A 663 1.81 5.44 -43.99
C VAL A 663 1.64 6.00 -42.58
N HIS A 664 2.38 7.07 -42.28
CA HIS A 664 2.40 7.69 -40.96
C HIS A 664 1.54 8.95 -40.94
N MET A 665 0.42 8.93 -40.22
CA MET A 665 -0.48 10.10 -40.18
C MET A 665 0.20 11.32 -39.55
N CYS A 666 1.21 11.12 -38.69
CA CYS A 666 2.02 12.22 -38.15
C CYS A 666 2.85 12.97 -39.21
N MET A 667 3.05 12.40 -40.41
CA MET A 667 3.67 13.05 -41.58
C MET A 667 2.65 13.50 -42.63
N VAL A 668 1.44 12.93 -42.62
CA VAL A 668 0.39 13.23 -43.62
C VAL A 668 -0.52 14.37 -43.17
N MET A 669 -1.08 14.29 -41.96
CA MET A 669 -2.09 15.27 -41.50
C MET A 669 -1.50 16.46 -40.75
N ARG A 670 -0.22 16.38 -40.36
CA ARG A 670 0.51 17.43 -39.62
C ARG A 670 1.98 17.44 -40.02
N GLY A 671 2.72 18.43 -39.50
CA GLY A 671 4.15 18.54 -39.74
C GLY A 671 4.43 18.81 -41.22
N VAL A 672 5.15 17.90 -41.89
CA VAL A 672 5.58 18.06 -43.30
C VAL A 672 4.49 17.81 -44.35
N GLN A 673 3.36 17.22 -43.96
CA GLN A 673 2.16 17.01 -44.79
C GLN A 673 2.41 16.35 -46.16
N LYS A 674 3.18 15.26 -46.19
CA LYS A 674 3.50 14.51 -47.42
C LYS A 674 2.58 13.30 -47.60
N ILE A 675 1.46 13.53 -48.29
CA ILE A 675 0.37 12.55 -48.48
C ILE A 675 0.84 11.26 -49.15
N ASN A 676 1.76 11.35 -50.11
CA ASN A 676 2.25 10.19 -50.89
C ASN A 676 3.44 9.49 -50.23
N SER A 677 3.94 9.98 -49.09
CA SER A 677 5.11 9.41 -48.43
C SER A 677 4.77 8.06 -47.80
N LYS A 678 5.59 7.05 -48.10
CA LYS A 678 5.51 5.73 -47.49
C LYS A 678 6.88 5.36 -46.93
N THR A 679 6.86 4.66 -45.81
CA THR A 679 8.08 4.16 -45.16
C THR A 679 8.11 2.64 -45.29
N VAL A 680 9.20 2.11 -45.83
CA VAL A 680 9.45 0.66 -45.92
C VAL A 680 10.55 0.30 -44.93
N THR A 681 10.29 -0.66 -44.06
CA THR A 681 11.27 -1.22 -43.11
C THR A 681 11.32 -2.73 -43.29
N SER A 682 12.50 -3.33 -43.11
CA SER A 682 12.66 -4.78 -43.23
C SER A 682 13.55 -5.34 -42.12
N THR A 683 13.36 -6.62 -41.82
CA THR A 683 14.24 -7.40 -40.93
C THR A 683 14.40 -8.79 -41.50
N MET A 684 15.65 -9.19 -41.72
CA MET A 684 16.02 -10.51 -42.26
C MET A 684 16.84 -11.25 -41.20
N LEU A 685 16.49 -12.52 -40.95
CA LEU A 685 17.13 -13.41 -39.99
C LEU A 685 17.45 -14.76 -40.64
N GLY A 686 18.52 -15.42 -40.19
CA GLY A 686 18.96 -16.72 -40.72
C GLY A 686 19.28 -16.65 -42.22
N VAL A 687 18.84 -17.65 -42.99
CA VAL A 687 19.15 -17.77 -44.43
C VAL A 687 18.74 -16.52 -45.24
N PHE A 688 17.69 -15.79 -44.85
CA PHE A 688 17.32 -14.53 -45.53
C PHE A 688 18.32 -13.39 -45.32
N ARG A 689 19.11 -13.44 -44.25
CA ARG A 689 20.22 -12.51 -43.98
C ARG A 689 21.48 -12.95 -44.71
N ASP A 690 21.79 -14.24 -44.60
CA ASP A 690 23.08 -14.81 -44.97
C ASP A 690 23.17 -15.15 -46.47
N ASP A 691 22.06 -15.57 -47.09
CA ASP A 691 21.97 -15.84 -48.54
C ASP A 691 21.21 -14.73 -49.29
N PRO A 692 21.90 -13.93 -50.12
CA PRO A 692 21.28 -12.92 -50.96
C PRO A 692 20.24 -13.45 -51.94
N LYS A 693 20.37 -14.69 -52.45
CA LYS A 693 19.44 -15.25 -53.44
C LYS A 693 18.07 -15.51 -52.83
N THR A 694 18.04 -16.16 -51.67
CA THR A 694 16.81 -16.35 -50.88
C THR A 694 16.14 -15.02 -50.55
N ARG A 695 16.93 -14.00 -50.17
CA ARG A 695 16.40 -12.65 -49.90
C ARG A 695 15.78 -12.01 -51.15
N GLU A 696 16.43 -12.12 -52.29
CA GLU A 696 15.96 -11.57 -53.56
C GLU A 696 14.67 -12.26 -54.04
N GLU A 697 14.59 -13.58 -53.92
CA GLU A 697 13.38 -14.35 -54.20
C GLU A 697 12.19 -13.83 -53.39
N PHE A 698 12.35 -13.67 -52.07
CA PHE A 698 11.31 -13.13 -51.21
C PHE A 698 10.89 -11.71 -51.58
N LEU A 699 11.85 -10.81 -51.79
CA LEU A 699 11.55 -9.44 -52.18
C LEU A 699 10.80 -9.39 -53.52
N ASN A 700 11.14 -10.25 -54.47
CA ASN A 700 10.42 -10.38 -55.73
C ASN A 700 8.98 -10.91 -55.54
N LEU A 701 8.74 -11.84 -54.63
CA LEU A 701 7.40 -12.39 -54.33
C LEU A 701 6.48 -11.36 -53.66
N VAL A 702 7.03 -10.51 -52.79
CA VAL A 702 6.24 -9.48 -52.08
C VAL A 702 6.06 -8.21 -52.91
N HIS A 703 7.01 -7.87 -53.78
CA HIS A 703 6.92 -6.70 -54.65
C HIS A 703 6.26 -6.96 -56.01
N LYS A 704 6.15 -8.21 -56.48
CA LYS A 704 5.28 -8.55 -57.61
C LYS A 704 3.82 -8.42 -57.19
N SER A 705 3.21 -7.31 -57.60
CA SER A 705 1.76 -7.13 -57.75
C SER A 705 1.50 -6.63 -59.15
#